data_AF-A0A5R2NWM5-F1
#
_entry.id   AF-A0A5R2NWM5-F1
#
_cell.length_a   1.000
_cell.length_b   1.000
_cell.length_c   1.000
_cell.angle_alpha   90.00
_cell.angle_beta   90.00
_cell.angle_gamma   90.00
#
_symmetry.space_group_name_H-M   'P 1'
#
loop_
_entity.id
_entity.type
_entity.pdbx_description
1 polymer ?
#
loop_
_entity_poly.entity_id
_entity_poly.type
_entity_poly.pdbx_seq_one_letter_code
_entity_poly.pdbx_strand_id
1 'polypeptide(L)'
;MLRFCVSLAALMLVSLTTLEAHADRRVALVIGNSEYREIPALKNPDKDAEDVSKTFRLAGFDVFTAKDLTRLQFEEQFRNYLAAANGADLAVVYYSGHGFQIGGENFLIPVDASLKDPADMEVQAIKVDDVLQQLRSKSKIQVIILDACRNNPFPRKDYWLRDQLIVAGGTGLAQLTGSQNTLIAFATEPGAVAFDGSGDLSPFSSAFSHRALAPNQEIRSVMSAVRRDVVKATNGKQVPWENSSLLDDVVLMRSVEQPAPAPDGQQNQQVVERGIQVAEAIGNRDIGVSVGVGPVPLKLDLPAADVPISLKLASYPASGTLSLPDRVLSPQSSLMATEVDQLRYEPQIGQAAPVEVGFQIGAGKALKQATIKLSPSVDPCDQAAGEPLDLQGVVPGRLPNEIGGGAVEVCEAAVQAHPDIPRFRYELGRALLAAGRVDDARRAIQEAADKGHIRAVFELGYIAAAGIGAAPDLTKATGFYAQASDKGDPYATTAWGRALFDGVGVQRDTGKGLDLLLKAAAMGHVGAMNDLALIFKQGRNGVPADPARALAFLRAGIDRQEAYSMAILGLSPKRNTPTLAVCKPKVVTKVITKVKVIRTPAPEAPTTTITTPKFPPVPPWRGGNNDGDHDRSQSQGGGSDG
;
A
#
# COMPACT_ATOMS: atom_id res chain seq x y z
N MET A 1 27.03 -59.64 -12.75
CA MET A 1 26.05 -58.84 -11.98
C MET A 1 26.57 -57.50 -11.48
N LEU A 2 27.89 -57.27 -11.33
CA LEU A 2 28.42 -56.00 -10.78
C LEU A 2 28.78 -54.91 -11.82
N ARG A 3 28.42 -55.08 -13.10
CA ARG A 3 28.66 -54.09 -14.17
C ARG A 3 27.38 -53.48 -14.77
N PHE A 4 26.21 -53.97 -14.33
CA PHE A 4 24.90 -53.48 -14.82
C PHE A 4 24.24 -52.49 -13.85
N CYS A 5 24.72 -52.40 -12.60
CA CYS A 5 24.18 -51.47 -11.59
C CYS A 5 24.79 -50.07 -11.65
N VAL A 6 25.93 -49.89 -12.34
CA VAL A 6 26.57 -48.56 -12.45
C VAL A 6 25.94 -47.73 -13.58
N SER A 7 25.31 -48.37 -14.57
CA SER A 7 24.66 -47.68 -15.70
C SER A 7 23.25 -47.17 -15.36
N LEU A 8 22.61 -47.68 -14.30
CA LEU A 8 21.28 -47.22 -13.87
C LEU A 8 21.34 -46.07 -12.84
N ALA A 9 22.47 -45.93 -12.12
CA ALA A 9 22.68 -44.81 -11.19
C ALA A 9 23.14 -43.52 -11.87
N ALA A 10 23.63 -43.59 -13.11
CA ALA A 10 24.04 -42.42 -13.90
C ALA A 10 22.88 -41.78 -14.69
N LEU A 11 21.69 -42.40 -14.72
CA LEU A 11 20.53 -41.91 -15.47
C LEU A 11 19.46 -41.23 -14.57
N MET A 12 19.73 -41.06 -13.27
CA MET A 12 18.73 -40.61 -12.29
C MET A 12 19.13 -39.38 -11.46
N LEU A 13 20.07 -38.55 -11.94
CA LEU A 13 20.49 -37.33 -11.24
C LEU A 13 20.93 -36.19 -12.19
N VAL A 14 20.25 -36.08 -13.32
CA VAL A 14 20.15 -34.81 -14.05
C VAL A 14 18.67 -34.46 -14.18
N SER A 15 17.99 -34.35 -13.04
CA SER A 15 16.89 -33.40 -12.94
C SER A 15 17.54 -32.03 -13.06
N LEU A 16 17.67 -31.56 -14.31
CA LEU A 16 17.75 -30.15 -14.63
C LEU A 16 16.52 -29.53 -13.96
N THR A 17 16.68 -29.06 -12.72
CA THR A 17 15.89 -27.95 -12.26
C THR A 17 16.26 -26.83 -13.22
N THR A 18 15.45 -26.65 -14.25
CA THR A 18 15.38 -25.36 -14.94
C THR A 18 15.10 -24.37 -13.82
N LEU A 19 16.14 -23.66 -13.36
CA LEU A 19 15.90 -22.40 -12.69
C LEU A 19 15.15 -21.60 -13.75
N GLU A 20 13.83 -21.50 -13.63
CA GLU A 20 13.12 -20.43 -14.31
C GLU A 20 13.79 -19.15 -13.84
N ALA A 21 14.54 -18.52 -14.73
CA ALA A 21 15.08 -17.20 -14.50
C ALA A 21 13.86 -16.28 -14.38
N HIS A 22 13.39 -16.04 -13.16
CA HIS A 22 12.29 -15.11 -12.94
C HIS A 22 12.77 -13.71 -13.27
N ALA A 23 11.97 -12.99 -14.05
CA ALA A 23 12.22 -11.59 -14.35
C ALA A 23 12.27 -10.77 -13.04
N ASP A 24 13.38 -10.04 -12.81
CA ASP A 24 13.53 -9.16 -11.64
C ASP A 24 12.34 -8.21 -11.51
N ARG A 25 11.66 -8.23 -10.36
CA ARG A 25 10.51 -7.36 -10.11
C ARG A 25 10.97 -6.04 -9.49
N ARG A 26 10.71 -4.94 -10.20
CA ARG A 26 11.24 -3.60 -9.88
C ARG A 26 10.09 -2.61 -9.82
N VAL A 27 9.94 -1.93 -8.69
CA VAL A 27 8.86 -0.97 -8.46
C VAL A 27 9.41 0.38 -8.01
N ALA A 28 8.77 1.46 -8.43
CA ALA A 28 9.15 2.81 -8.03
C ALA A 28 7.92 3.66 -7.69
N LEU A 29 7.94 4.32 -6.53
CA LEU A 29 7.02 5.39 -6.17
C LEU A 29 7.71 6.72 -6.39
N VAL A 30 7.12 7.59 -7.22
CA VAL A 30 7.69 8.88 -7.59
C VAL A 30 6.68 9.98 -7.28
N ILE A 31 7.01 10.82 -6.30
CA ILE A 31 6.15 11.87 -5.77
C ILE A 31 6.77 13.24 -6.02
N GLY A 32 5.99 14.16 -6.58
CA GLY A 32 6.35 15.56 -6.75
C GLY A 32 5.30 16.48 -6.13
N ASN A 33 5.62 17.14 -5.02
CA ASN A 33 4.73 18.07 -4.35
C ASN A 33 5.18 19.52 -4.60
N SER A 34 4.39 20.26 -5.39
CA SER A 34 4.61 21.64 -5.81
C SER A 34 3.61 22.62 -5.20
N GLU A 35 2.31 22.30 -5.19
CA GLU A 35 1.20 23.22 -4.92
C GLU A 35 0.74 23.18 -3.44
N TYR A 36 1.59 23.68 -2.54
CA TYR A 36 1.30 23.73 -1.10
C TYR A 36 0.24 24.79 -0.74
N ARG A 37 -0.66 24.45 0.18
CA ARG A 37 -1.76 25.33 0.60
C ARG A 37 -1.34 26.41 1.58
N GLU A 38 -0.43 26.08 2.50
CA GLU A 38 -0.12 26.91 3.69
C GLU A 38 1.35 27.40 3.71
N ILE A 39 2.19 26.86 2.83
CA ILE A 39 3.61 27.23 2.67
C ILE A 39 3.92 27.54 1.21
N PRO A 40 5.05 28.19 0.89
CA PRO A 40 5.37 28.57 -0.49
C PRO A 40 5.39 27.37 -1.45
N ALA A 41 4.74 27.54 -2.60
CA ALA A 41 4.77 26.59 -3.69
C ALA A 41 6.20 26.42 -4.26
N LEU A 42 6.47 25.24 -4.81
CA LEU A 42 7.74 24.90 -5.46
C LEU A 42 7.52 24.75 -6.96
N LYS A 43 8.46 25.26 -7.76
CA LYS A 43 8.28 25.36 -9.23
C LYS A 43 8.46 24.02 -9.96
N ASN A 44 9.34 23.16 -9.48
CA ASN A 44 9.88 22.02 -10.24
C ASN A 44 9.44 20.62 -9.80
N PRO A 45 9.01 20.33 -8.55
CA PRO A 45 8.78 18.96 -8.10
C PRO A 45 7.84 18.12 -8.98
N ASP A 46 6.78 18.73 -9.50
CA ASP A 46 5.85 18.12 -10.46
C ASP A 46 6.54 17.66 -11.76
N LYS A 47 7.50 18.44 -12.27
CA LYS A 47 8.27 18.16 -13.50
C LYS A 47 9.39 17.17 -13.22
N ASP A 48 10.04 17.30 -12.06
CA ASP A 48 11.04 16.35 -11.59
C ASP A 48 10.43 14.94 -11.46
N ALA A 49 9.25 14.84 -10.86
CA ALA A 49 8.54 13.57 -10.73
C ALA A 49 8.15 12.97 -12.10
N GLU A 50 7.76 13.78 -13.07
CA GLU A 50 7.50 13.28 -14.43
C GLU A 50 8.76 12.75 -15.12
N ASP A 51 9.85 13.49 -15.07
CA ASP A 51 11.12 13.14 -15.72
C ASP A 51 11.74 11.88 -15.10
N VAL A 52 11.79 11.82 -13.78
CA VAL A 52 12.27 10.64 -13.03
C VAL A 52 11.34 9.43 -13.26
N SER A 53 10.03 9.64 -13.35
CA SER A 53 9.10 8.55 -13.68
C SER A 53 9.36 7.99 -15.09
N LYS A 54 9.60 8.84 -16.09
CA LYS A 54 9.97 8.40 -17.44
C LYS A 54 11.26 7.59 -17.39
N THR A 55 12.28 8.09 -16.69
CA THR A 55 13.57 7.41 -16.49
C THR A 55 13.39 6.01 -15.91
N PHE A 56 12.63 5.85 -14.83
CA PHE A 56 12.38 4.53 -14.23
C PHE A 56 11.58 3.59 -15.14
N ARG A 57 10.59 4.10 -15.89
CA ARG A 57 9.88 3.28 -16.90
C ARG A 57 10.82 2.78 -18.00
N LEU A 58 11.74 3.62 -18.47
CA LEU A 58 12.76 3.21 -19.44
C LEU A 58 13.70 2.14 -18.87
N ALA A 59 13.94 2.19 -17.56
CA ALA A 59 14.72 1.19 -16.81
C ALA A 59 13.92 -0.08 -16.42
N GLY A 60 12.67 -0.21 -16.86
CA GLY A 60 11.85 -1.42 -16.66
C GLY A 60 11.19 -1.53 -15.28
N PHE A 61 10.96 -0.40 -14.60
CA PHE A 61 10.20 -0.38 -13.34
C PHE A 61 8.70 -0.24 -13.59
N ASP A 62 7.88 -0.85 -12.71
CA ASP A 62 6.49 -0.43 -12.51
C ASP A 62 6.47 0.87 -11.69
N VAL A 63 5.99 1.95 -12.29
CA VAL A 63 6.12 3.30 -11.72
C VAL A 63 4.78 3.88 -11.28
N PHE A 64 4.68 4.12 -9.97
CA PHE A 64 3.58 4.81 -9.30
C PHE A 64 3.92 6.31 -9.26
N THR A 65 3.46 7.07 -10.26
CA THR A 65 3.66 8.52 -10.30
C THR A 65 2.51 9.23 -9.58
N ALA A 66 2.83 10.19 -8.72
CA ALA A 66 1.84 11.03 -8.07
C ALA A 66 2.34 12.47 -7.87
N LYS A 67 1.40 13.41 -7.81
CA LYS A 67 1.67 14.84 -7.66
C LYS A 67 0.76 15.48 -6.64
N ASP A 68 1.28 16.47 -5.94
CA ASP A 68 0.54 17.34 -5.01
C ASP A 68 -0.33 16.55 -4.03
N LEU A 69 0.26 15.52 -3.42
CA LEU A 69 -0.45 14.59 -2.57
C LEU A 69 -0.81 15.24 -1.24
N THR A 70 -2.09 15.18 -0.89
CA THR A 70 -2.55 15.37 0.49
C THR A 70 -2.09 14.23 1.38
N ARG A 71 -2.17 14.40 2.70
CA ARG A 71 -1.84 13.33 3.67
C ARG A 71 -2.57 12.03 3.38
N LEU A 72 -3.88 12.09 3.07
CA LEU A 72 -4.70 10.90 2.80
C LEU A 72 -4.36 10.27 1.46
N GLN A 73 -4.16 11.07 0.41
CA GLN A 73 -3.77 10.55 -0.90
C GLN A 73 -2.37 9.93 -0.88
N PHE A 74 -1.45 10.47 -0.06
CA PHE A 74 -0.14 9.85 0.17
C PHE A 74 -0.29 8.45 0.78
N GLU A 75 -1.11 8.29 1.82
CA GLU A 75 -1.33 6.97 2.43
C GLU A 75 -1.91 5.97 1.44
N GLU A 76 -2.90 6.40 0.66
CA GLU A 76 -3.53 5.55 -0.36
C GLU A 76 -2.52 5.12 -1.42
N GLN A 77 -1.78 6.07 -1.99
CA GLN A 77 -0.79 5.77 -3.02
C GLN A 77 0.34 4.91 -2.49
N PHE A 78 0.79 5.16 -1.26
CA PHE A 78 1.82 4.36 -0.62
C PHE A 78 1.36 2.93 -0.34
N ARG A 79 0.08 2.72 0.04
CA ARG A 79 -0.48 1.37 0.19
C ARG A 79 -0.53 0.60 -1.13
N ASN A 80 -0.99 1.24 -2.21
CA ASN A 80 -1.00 0.62 -3.54
C ASN A 80 0.41 0.22 -3.97
N TYR A 81 1.38 1.09 -3.73
CA TYR A 81 2.80 0.82 -3.97
C TYR A 81 3.34 -0.33 -3.10
N LEU A 82 3.01 -0.38 -1.80
CA LEU A 82 3.45 -1.47 -0.91
C LEU A 82 2.90 -2.83 -1.32
N ALA A 83 1.66 -2.89 -1.81
CA ALA A 83 1.07 -4.12 -2.33
C ALA A 83 1.85 -4.61 -3.57
N ALA A 84 2.25 -3.69 -4.46
CA ALA A 84 3.10 -4.01 -5.61
C ALA A 84 4.55 -4.32 -5.22
N ALA A 85 5.08 -3.72 -4.14
CA ALA A 85 6.43 -3.98 -3.66
C ALA A 85 6.61 -5.33 -2.98
N ASN A 86 5.52 -6.03 -2.64
CA ASN A 86 5.58 -7.30 -1.93
C ASN A 86 6.30 -8.38 -2.76
N GLY A 87 7.50 -8.78 -2.33
CA GLY A 87 8.36 -9.70 -3.05
C GLY A 87 9.23 -9.05 -4.15
N ALA A 88 9.26 -7.73 -4.24
CA ALA A 88 10.08 -7.03 -5.23
C ALA A 88 11.59 -7.17 -4.93
N ASP A 89 12.40 -7.30 -5.98
CA ASP A 89 13.86 -7.34 -5.86
C ASP A 89 14.41 -5.95 -5.53
N LEU A 90 13.82 -4.92 -6.12
CA LEU A 90 14.22 -3.53 -5.94
C LEU A 90 12.99 -2.62 -5.82
N ALA A 91 12.90 -1.91 -4.71
CA ALA A 91 11.85 -0.92 -4.46
C ALA A 91 12.47 0.47 -4.27
N VAL A 92 12.00 1.44 -5.06
CA VAL A 92 12.51 2.81 -5.07
C VAL A 92 11.44 3.80 -4.62
N VAL A 93 11.77 4.70 -3.72
CA VAL A 93 10.95 5.90 -3.45
C VAL A 93 11.73 7.13 -3.86
N TYR A 94 11.20 7.88 -4.81
CA TYR A 94 11.65 9.21 -5.16
C TYR A 94 10.66 10.25 -4.64
N TYR A 95 11.15 11.26 -3.94
CA TYR A 95 10.35 12.38 -3.47
C TYR A 95 11.03 13.69 -3.83
N SER A 96 10.30 14.58 -4.51
CA SER A 96 10.66 15.98 -4.69
C SER A 96 9.59 16.87 -4.03
N GLY A 97 10.02 17.86 -3.25
CA GLY A 97 9.12 18.74 -2.50
C GLY A 97 9.74 19.32 -1.23
N HIS A 98 8.91 19.85 -0.33
CA HIS A 98 9.34 20.27 1.00
C HIS A 98 9.58 19.04 1.87
N GLY A 99 10.70 19.06 2.56
CA GLY A 99 11.05 18.13 3.63
C GLY A 99 11.84 18.89 4.69
N PHE A 100 11.89 18.39 5.91
CA PHE A 100 12.81 18.94 6.90
C PHE A 100 13.10 17.93 8.01
N GLN A 101 14.13 18.27 8.79
CA GLN A 101 14.55 17.50 9.94
C GLN A 101 14.02 18.12 11.22
N ILE A 102 13.62 17.25 12.14
CA ILE A 102 13.51 17.63 13.54
C ILE A 102 13.87 16.44 14.43
N GLY A 103 14.61 16.68 15.52
CA GLY A 103 14.94 15.64 16.50
C GLY A 103 15.76 14.47 15.94
N GLY A 104 16.52 14.66 14.87
CA GLY A 104 17.21 13.55 14.21
C GLY A 104 16.30 12.68 13.34
N GLU A 105 15.09 13.14 13.01
CA GLU A 105 14.14 12.45 12.14
C GLU A 105 13.81 13.27 10.90
N ASN A 106 13.45 12.57 9.82
CA ASN A 106 13.25 13.12 8.49
C ASN A 106 11.77 13.07 8.12
N PHE A 107 11.22 14.22 7.72
CA PHE A 107 9.80 14.34 7.39
C PHE A 107 9.61 14.84 5.95
N LEU A 108 8.69 14.18 5.24
CA LEU A 108 8.13 14.64 3.97
C LEU A 108 6.82 15.37 4.25
N ILE A 109 6.54 16.42 3.50
CA ILE A 109 5.44 17.35 3.77
C ILE A 109 4.37 17.21 2.68
N PRO A 110 3.16 16.69 3.03
CA PRO A 110 2.01 16.74 2.14
C PRO A 110 1.56 18.17 1.83
N VAL A 111 0.91 18.39 0.68
CA VAL A 111 0.54 19.75 0.24
C VAL A 111 -0.51 20.44 1.11
N ASP A 112 -1.25 19.66 1.90
CA ASP A 112 -2.25 20.13 2.85
C ASP A 112 -1.75 20.31 4.28
N ALA A 113 -0.48 20.03 4.55
CA ALA A 113 0.10 20.23 5.87
C ALA A 113 0.17 21.72 6.24
N SER A 114 -0.33 22.05 7.42
CA SER A 114 -0.32 23.41 7.98
C SER A 114 0.68 23.56 9.13
N LEU A 115 0.92 22.48 9.89
CA LEU A 115 1.80 22.43 11.07
C LEU A 115 1.61 23.63 12.04
N LYS A 116 0.34 24.03 12.20
CA LYS A 116 -0.11 25.18 13.01
C LYS A 116 -0.24 24.87 14.48
N ASP A 117 -0.18 23.61 14.90
CA ASP A 117 -0.05 23.18 16.30
C ASP A 117 1.16 22.22 16.52
N PRO A 118 1.78 22.15 17.72
CA PRO A 118 2.93 21.26 17.97
C PRO A 118 2.63 19.77 17.72
N ALA A 119 1.37 19.39 17.90
CA ALA A 119 0.86 18.04 17.66
C ALA A 119 0.70 17.68 16.18
N ASP A 120 0.64 18.67 15.30
CA ASP A 120 0.32 18.46 13.89
C ASP A 120 1.38 17.62 13.17
N MET A 121 2.63 17.67 13.64
CA MET A 121 3.72 16.88 13.06
C MET A 121 3.39 15.39 12.97
N GLU A 122 2.84 14.82 14.06
CA GLU A 122 2.59 13.38 14.17
C GLU A 122 1.41 12.90 13.30
N VAL A 123 0.55 13.83 12.86
CA VAL A 123 -0.67 13.50 12.10
C VAL A 123 -0.66 14.01 10.66
N GLN A 124 0.03 15.12 10.37
CA GLN A 124 0.07 15.76 9.04
C GLN A 124 1.34 15.44 8.24
N ALA A 125 2.49 15.17 8.87
CA ALA A 125 3.73 14.89 8.17
C ALA A 125 3.95 13.39 7.95
N ILE A 126 4.86 13.05 7.02
CA ILE A 126 5.27 11.66 6.74
C ILE A 126 6.68 11.44 7.23
N LYS A 127 6.87 10.55 8.21
CA LYS A 127 8.21 10.15 8.66
C LYS A 127 8.86 9.21 7.64
N VAL A 128 10.05 9.58 7.14
CA VAL A 128 10.81 8.78 6.16
C VAL A 128 11.20 7.41 6.72
N ASP A 129 11.47 7.32 8.03
CA ASP A 129 11.81 6.05 8.65
C ASP A 129 10.62 5.05 8.64
N ASP A 130 9.39 5.54 8.80
CA ASP A 130 8.18 4.70 8.70
C ASP A 130 7.99 4.17 7.27
N VAL A 131 8.28 5.00 6.25
CA VAL A 131 8.30 4.59 4.84
C VAL A 131 9.35 3.50 4.62
N LEU A 132 10.57 3.72 5.11
CA LEU A 132 11.67 2.79 4.97
C LEU A 132 11.39 1.46 5.66
N GLN A 133 10.87 1.48 6.89
CA GLN A 133 10.56 0.27 7.66
C GLN A 133 9.46 -0.57 6.98
N GLN A 134 8.43 0.07 6.43
CA GLN A 134 7.39 -0.63 5.68
C GLN A 134 7.97 -1.28 4.41
N LEU A 135 8.87 -0.60 3.68
CA LEU A 135 9.51 -1.16 2.49
C LEU A 135 10.44 -2.34 2.76
N ARG A 136 11.17 -2.31 3.88
CA ARG A 136 12.03 -3.43 4.30
C ARG A 136 11.27 -4.74 4.47
N SER A 137 9.99 -4.66 4.85
CA SER A 137 9.14 -5.84 4.98
C SER A 137 8.65 -6.41 3.63
N LYS A 138 8.84 -5.65 2.54
CA LYS A 138 8.26 -5.92 1.22
C LYS A 138 9.28 -6.27 0.16
N SER A 139 10.42 -5.58 0.11
CA SER A 139 11.42 -5.77 -0.93
C SER A 139 12.75 -6.29 -0.41
N LYS A 140 13.58 -6.83 -1.30
CA LYS A 140 14.96 -7.25 -0.97
C LYS A 140 15.89 -6.06 -0.79
N ILE A 141 15.79 -5.07 -1.70
CA ILE A 141 16.58 -3.84 -1.69
C ILE A 141 15.65 -2.63 -1.66
N GLN A 142 16.02 -1.63 -0.85
CA GLN A 142 15.29 -0.37 -0.73
C GLN A 142 16.19 0.80 -1.14
N VAL A 143 15.71 1.64 -2.05
CA VAL A 143 16.37 2.87 -2.44
C VAL A 143 15.44 4.04 -2.18
N ILE A 144 15.87 5.00 -1.38
CA ILE A 144 15.13 6.24 -1.13
C ILE A 144 15.95 7.40 -1.70
N ILE A 145 15.35 8.22 -2.56
CA ILE A 145 15.96 9.37 -3.20
C ILE A 145 15.12 10.60 -2.84
N LEU A 146 15.73 11.52 -2.08
CA LEU A 146 15.07 12.72 -1.57
C LEU A 146 15.65 13.96 -2.24
N ASP A 147 14.90 14.52 -3.20
CA ASP A 147 15.12 15.82 -3.82
C ASP A 147 14.31 16.90 -3.11
N ALA A 148 14.56 17.03 -1.81
CA ALA A 148 13.84 17.94 -0.95
C ALA A 148 14.78 18.93 -0.28
N CYS A 149 14.27 20.14 -0.06
CA CYS A 149 14.84 21.07 0.90
C CYS A 149 14.92 20.42 2.29
N ARG A 150 15.80 20.94 3.15
CA ARG A 150 16.01 20.40 4.50
C ARG A 150 15.79 21.44 5.62
N ASN A 151 15.28 22.61 5.27
CA ASN A 151 14.90 23.67 6.20
C ASN A 151 13.40 23.61 6.47
N ASN A 152 13.01 23.82 7.72
CA ASN A 152 11.60 23.89 8.11
C ASN A 152 10.96 25.16 7.51
N PRO A 153 10.02 25.04 6.53
CA PRO A 153 9.39 26.18 5.88
C PRO A 153 8.30 26.84 6.74
N PHE A 154 7.90 26.21 7.85
CA PHE A 154 6.85 26.69 8.73
C PHE A 154 7.38 27.73 9.75
N PRO A 155 6.55 28.70 10.15
CA PRO A 155 6.91 29.68 11.18
C PRO A 155 7.24 29.02 12.54
N ARG A 156 6.50 27.98 12.94
CA ARG A 156 6.74 27.26 14.19
C ARG A 156 8.03 26.43 14.11
N LYS A 157 8.75 26.37 15.23
CA LYS A 157 9.98 25.59 15.40
C LYS A 157 9.87 24.45 16.40
N ASP A 158 8.90 24.41 17.30
CA ASP A 158 8.72 23.33 18.28
C ASP A 158 7.62 22.33 17.89
N TYR A 159 7.90 21.03 17.95
CA TYR A 159 6.93 19.97 17.64
C TYR A 159 7.06 18.79 18.58
N TRP A 160 5.95 18.08 18.79
CA TRP A 160 5.95 16.81 19.51
C TRP A 160 6.56 15.71 18.64
N LEU A 161 7.52 14.99 19.21
CA LEU A 161 8.00 13.71 18.71
C LEU A 161 7.94 12.71 19.87
N ARG A 162 7.01 11.76 19.81
CA ARG A 162 6.82 10.72 20.84
C ARG A 162 6.46 11.34 22.19
N ASP A 163 7.32 11.27 23.18
CA ASP A 163 7.12 11.78 24.54
C ASP A 163 7.81 13.14 24.77
N GLN A 164 8.44 13.73 23.76
CA GLN A 164 9.26 14.94 23.89
C GLN A 164 8.81 16.08 22.97
N LEU A 165 8.79 17.29 23.51
CA LEU A 165 8.63 18.52 22.74
C LEU A 165 10.03 18.97 22.27
N ILE A 166 10.28 18.86 20.98
CA ILE A 166 11.59 19.15 20.39
C ILE A 166 11.53 20.51 19.71
N VAL A 167 12.52 21.37 19.99
CA VAL A 167 12.72 22.64 19.28
C VAL A 167 13.65 22.40 18.10
N ALA A 168 13.22 22.77 16.89
CA ALA A 168 13.99 22.72 15.66
C ALA A 168 15.20 23.66 15.76
N GLY A 169 16.33 23.11 16.21
CA GLY A 169 17.60 23.84 16.39
C GLY A 169 18.69 23.48 15.38
N GLY A 170 18.41 22.67 14.36
CA GLY A 170 19.38 22.21 13.37
C GLY A 170 18.87 22.35 11.93
N THR A 171 19.78 22.67 11.00
CA THR A 171 19.52 22.63 9.56
C THR A 171 19.75 21.18 9.07
N GLY A 172 18.88 20.64 8.20
CA GLY A 172 19.23 19.44 7.42
C GLY A 172 18.64 18.08 7.85
N LEU A 173 18.14 17.22 6.94
CA LEU A 173 17.76 15.82 7.22
C LEU A 173 18.83 15.02 8.01
N ALA A 174 18.41 14.21 8.97
CA ALA A 174 19.25 13.37 9.81
C ALA A 174 19.89 12.24 9.02
N GLN A 175 21.05 11.80 9.49
CA GLN A 175 21.61 10.53 9.05
C GLN A 175 20.69 9.40 9.51
N LEU A 176 19.98 8.78 8.57
CA LEU A 176 19.30 7.52 8.81
C LEU A 176 20.37 6.42 8.89
N THR A 177 20.43 5.72 10.03
CA THR A 177 21.22 4.49 10.15
C THR A 177 20.53 3.41 9.33
N GLY A 178 21.06 3.12 8.15
CA GLY A 178 20.53 2.06 7.29
C GLY A 178 20.64 0.69 7.97
N SER A 179 19.58 -0.11 7.90
CA SER A 179 19.72 -1.58 7.99
C SER A 179 20.35 -2.11 6.70
N GLN A 180 20.72 -3.39 6.66
CA GLN A 180 21.22 -4.06 5.45
C GLN A 180 20.36 -3.77 4.20
N ASN A 181 21.00 -3.72 3.02
CA ASN A 181 20.36 -3.58 1.70
C ASN A 181 19.56 -2.29 1.46
N THR A 182 20.01 -1.18 2.04
CA THR A 182 19.38 0.13 1.86
C THR A 182 20.35 1.14 1.22
N LEU A 183 19.86 1.96 0.29
CA LEU A 183 20.51 3.19 -0.17
C LEU A 183 19.59 4.38 0.09
N ILE A 184 20.11 5.44 0.70
CA ILE A 184 19.39 6.70 0.88
C ILE A 184 20.23 7.81 0.26
N ALA A 185 19.73 8.40 -0.81
CA ALA A 185 20.34 9.51 -1.51
C ALA A 185 19.57 10.80 -1.23
N PHE A 186 20.32 11.89 -1.07
CA PHE A 186 19.79 13.22 -0.82
C PHE A 186 20.36 14.20 -1.83
N ALA A 187 19.54 15.14 -2.27
CA ALA A 187 19.96 16.16 -3.24
C ALA A 187 21.05 17.10 -2.73
N THR A 188 21.22 17.23 -1.41
CA THR A 188 22.25 18.07 -0.78
C THR A 188 22.77 17.46 0.52
N GLU A 189 23.89 17.96 1.01
CA GLU A 189 24.57 17.52 2.23
C GLU A 189 23.77 17.85 3.50
N PRO A 190 24.03 17.17 4.63
CA PRO A 190 23.45 17.55 5.92
C PRO A 190 23.70 19.02 6.24
N GLY A 191 22.66 19.73 6.70
CA GLY A 191 22.76 21.16 7.00
C GLY A 191 22.50 22.12 5.85
N ALA A 192 22.52 21.65 4.59
CA ALA A 192 22.39 22.49 3.41
C ALA A 192 20.98 22.50 2.79
N VAL A 193 20.75 23.44 1.87
CA VAL A 193 19.49 23.61 1.12
C VAL A 193 19.68 23.12 -0.32
N ALA A 194 18.66 22.48 -0.89
CA ALA A 194 18.65 22.07 -2.29
C ALA A 194 18.24 23.26 -3.16
N PHE A 195 18.85 23.41 -4.33
CA PHE A 195 18.54 24.50 -5.25
C PHE A 195 17.47 24.09 -6.24
N ASP A 196 16.52 24.99 -6.49
CA ASP A 196 15.53 24.81 -7.57
C ASP A 196 16.21 24.91 -8.96
N GLY A 197 17.37 25.56 -9.06
CA GLY A 197 18.03 25.79 -10.36
C GLY A 197 17.31 26.85 -11.21
N SER A 198 17.75 27.03 -12.45
CA SER A 198 17.22 28.04 -13.39
C SER A 198 16.33 27.45 -14.50
N GLY A 199 16.27 26.12 -14.61
CA GLY A 199 15.51 25.41 -15.63
C GLY A 199 14.11 24.99 -15.17
N ASP A 200 13.57 24.01 -15.88
CA ASP A 200 12.29 23.35 -15.57
C ASP A 200 12.45 22.16 -14.62
N LEU A 201 13.67 21.62 -14.49
CA LEU A 201 14.04 20.55 -13.57
C LEU A 201 15.03 21.07 -12.53
N SER A 202 15.02 20.46 -11.35
CA SER A 202 16.06 20.69 -10.35
C SER A 202 17.43 20.22 -10.88
N PRO A 203 18.56 20.81 -10.41
CA PRO A 203 19.90 20.35 -10.79
C PRO A 203 20.13 18.87 -10.45
N PHE A 204 19.55 18.39 -9.34
CA PHE A 204 19.70 17.01 -8.90
C PHE A 204 18.90 16.05 -9.79
N SER A 205 17.61 16.32 -9.97
CA SER A 205 16.71 15.55 -10.83
C SER A 205 17.26 15.45 -12.26
N SER A 206 17.66 16.58 -12.86
CA SER A 206 18.24 16.62 -14.20
C SER A 206 19.50 15.75 -14.32
N ALA A 207 20.42 15.85 -13.36
CA ALA A 207 21.63 15.04 -13.34
C ALA A 207 21.32 13.55 -13.11
N PHE A 208 20.37 13.24 -12.23
CA PHE A 208 19.94 11.87 -11.94
C PHE A 208 19.36 11.18 -13.16
N SER A 209 18.35 11.77 -13.81
CA SER A 209 17.70 11.16 -14.98
C SER A 209 18.66 10.90 -16.12
N HIS A 210 19.62 11.81 -16.35
CA HIS A 210 20.67 11.62 -17.35
C HIS A 210 21.61 10.44 -17.01
N ARG A 211 22.01 10.30 -15.74
CA ARG A 211 22.97 9.27 -15.31
C ARG A 211 22.34 7.91 -15.02
N ALA A 212 21.08 7.86 -14.61
CA ALA A 212 20.38 6.63 -14.25
C ALA A 212 20.15 5.70 -15.46
N LEU A 213 20.15 6.24 -16.68
CA LEU A 213 20.04 5.47 -17.93
C LEU A 213 21.38 4.90 -18.42
N ALA A 214 22.49 5.14 -17.72
CA ALA A 214 23.78 4.56 -18.08
C ALA A 214 23.72 3.02 -17.92
N PRO A 215 23.92 2.25 -18.99
CA PRO A 215 23.70 0.81 -18.96
C PRO A 215 24.76 0.11 -18.10
N ASN A 216 24.30 -0.85 -17.30
CA ASN A 216 25.13 -1.70 -16.43
C ASN A 216 26.00 -0.91 -15.43
N GLN A 217 25.62 0.33 -15.12
CA GLN A 217 26.33 1.12 -14.13
C GLN A 217 25.76 0.89 -12.73
N GLU A 218 26.65 0.59 -11.79
CA GLU A 218 26.30 0.41 -10.38
C GLU A 218 25.82 1.75 -9.76
N ILE A 219 24.81 1.68 -8.89
CA ILE A 219 24.07 2.84 -8.40
C ILE A 219 24.92 3.82 -7.59
N ARG A 220 25.87 3.38 -6.76
CA ARG A 220 26.80 4.29 -6.04
C ARG A 220 27.70 5.03 -7.02
N SER A 221 28.09 4.38 -8.12
CA SER A 221 28.84 4.99 -9.21
C SER A 221 27.99 6.00 -10.00
N VAL A 222 26.71 5.69 -10.23
CA VAL A 222 25.72 6.63 -10.79
C VAL A 222 25.61 7.85 -9.87
N MET A 223 25.38 7.66 -8.57
CA MET A 223 25.26 8.76 -7.60
C MET A 223 26.53 9.60 -7.49
N SER A 224 27.70 8.98 -7.58
CA SER A 224 28.98 9.69 -7.65
C SER A 224 29.09 10.58 -8.89
N ALA A 225 28.54 10.15 -10.03
CA ALA A 225 28.47 10.95 -11.25
C ALA A 225 27.45 12.09 -11.13
N VAL A 226 26.27 11.80 -10.55
CA VAL A 226 25.25 12.81 -10.23
C VAL A 226 25.84 13.90 -9.35
N ARG A 227 26.57 13.54 -8.28
CA ARG A 227 27.24 14.50 -7.40
C ARG A 227 28.17 15.43 -8.17
N ARG A 228 29.01 14.89 -9.07
CA ARG A 228 29.92 15.71 -9.88
C ARG A 228 29.16 16.69 -10.79
N ASP A 229 28.09 16.23 -11.42
CA ASP A 229 27.30 17.07 -12.32
C ASP A 229 26.56 18.18 -11.56
N VAL A 230 25.98 17.87 -10.40
CA VAL A 230 25.30 18.86 -9.54
C VAL A 230 26.28 19.89 -8.98
N VAL A 231 27.43 19.46 -8.47
CA VAL A 231 28.47 20.38 -7.97
C VAL A 231 28.92 21.32 -9.10
N LYS A 232 29.12 20.80 -10.31
CA LYS A 232 29.47 21.62 -11.47
C LYS A 232 28.35 22.60 -11.85
N ALA A 233 27.11 22.13 -11.94
CA ALA A 233 25.96 22.95 -12.34
C ALA A 233 25.63 24.06 -11.33
N THR A 234 25.92 23.83 -10.05
CA THR A 234 25.62 24.77 -8.96
C THR A 234 26.83 25.60 -8.52
N ASN A 235 27.98 25.47 -9.19
CA ASN A 235 29.25 26.08 -8.79
C ASN A 235 29.64 25.76 -7.34
N GLY A 236 29.43 24.51 -6.93
CA GLY A 236 29.75 24.00 -5.59
C GLY A 236 28.76 24.37 -4.49
N LYS A 237 27.64 25.03 -4.80
CA LYS A 237 26.64 25.43 -3.79
C LYS A 237 25.77 24.27 -3.30
N GLN A 238 25.69 23.19 -4.07
CA GLN A 238 24.93 21.99 -3.73
C GLN A 238 25.81 20.76 -3.93
N VAL A 239 25.86 19.91 -2.91
CA VAL A 239 26.64 18.67 -2.91
C VAL A 239 25.72 17.50 -2.54
N PRO A 240 25.26 16.69 -3.51
CA PRO A 240 24.47 15.49 -3.21
C PRO A 240 25.19 14.55 -2.26
N TRP A 241 24.44 13.87 -1.39
CA TRP A 241 24.98 12.98 -0.35
C TRP A 241 24.23 11.65 -0.35
N GLU A 242 24.90 10.55 -0.05
CA GLU A 242 24.25 9.25 0.11
C GLU A 242 24.77 8.46 1.32
N ASN A 243 23.89 7.66 1.89
CA ASN A 243 24.21 6.63 2.87
C ASN A 243 23.86 5.27 2.27
N SER A 244 24.80 4.33 2.28
CA SER A 244 24.62 3.01 1.69
C SER A 244 24.98 1.91 2.67
N SER A 245 24.13 0.90 2.72
CA SER A 245 24.34 -0.40 3.38
C SER A 245 24.08 -1.55 2.39
N LEU A 246 24.13 -1.26 1.09
CA LEU A 246 23.99 -2.24 0.02
C LEU A 246 25.11 -3.28 0.11
N LEU A 247 24.73 -4.56 0.13
CA LEU A 247 25.67 -5.67 0.10
C LEU A 247 26.11 -6.01 -1.32
N ASP A 248 25.13 -6.05 -2.23
CA ASP A 248 25.33 -6.40 -3.64
C ASP A 248 25.30 -5.16 -4.54
N ASP A 249 25.85 -5.31 -5.74
CA ASP A 249 25.80 -4.28 -6.77
C ASP A 249 24.39 -4.12 -7.33
N VAL A 250 23.88 -2.89 -7.27
CA VAL A 250 22.55 -2.54 -7.77
C VAL A 250 22.70 -1.72 -9.03
N VAL A 251 22.07 -2.17 -10.10
CA VAL A 251 22.05 -1.49 -11.40
C VAL A 251 20.62 -1.04 -11.70
N LEU A 252 20.46 0.25 -12.03
CA LEU A 252 19.16 0.81 -12.42
C LEU A 252 18.78 0.38 -13.85
N MET A 253 19.65 0.66 -14.81
CA MET A 253 19.44 0.34 -16.23
C MET A 253 20.33 -0.83 -16.66
N ARG A 254 19.72 -1.94 -17.09
CA ARG A 254 20.44 -3.07 -17.70
C ARG A 254 20.52 -2.89 -19.22
N SER A 255 21.60 -3.32 -19.84
CA SER A 255 21.65 -3.43 -21.30
C SER A 255 20.58 -4.40 -21.77
N VAL A 256 19.73 -3.95 -22.70
CA VAL A 256 18.82 -4.83 -23.43
C VAL A 256 19.66 -5.53 -24.49
N GLU A 257 19.81 -6.85 -24.39
CA GLU A 257 20.42 -7.65 -25.45
C GLU A 257 19.46 -7.61 -26.65
N GLN A 258 19.78 -6.77 -27.64
CA GLN A 258 18.98 -6.69 -28.87
C GLN A 258 19.17 -7.98 -29.65
N PRO A 259 18.08 -8.69 -30.05
CA PRO A 259 18.18 -9.72 -31.05
C PRO A 259 18.86 -9.13 -32.29
N ALA A 260 19.80 -9.87 -32.88
CA ALA A 260 20.48 -9.43 -34.08
C ALA A 260 19.45 -8.98 -35.13
N PRO A 261 19.65 -7.82 -35.79
CA PRO A 261 18.74 -7.38 -36.83
C PRO A 261 18.58 -8.51 -37.85
N ALA A 262 17.33 -8.81 -38.20
CA ALA A 262 17.03 -9.80 -39.24
C ALA A 262 17.84 -9.43 -40.50
N PRO A 263 18.49 -10.40 -41.17
CA PRO A 263 19.28 -10.12 -42.35
C PRO A 263 18.45 -9.35 -43.38
N ASP A 264 19.07 -8.36 -44.01
CA ASP A 264 18.46 -7.47 -45.00
C ASP A 264 17.56 -8.27 -45.95
N GLY A 265 16.31 -7.81 -46.03
CA GLY A 265 15.19 -8.57 -46.57
C GLY A 265 15.48 -9.16 -47.95
N GLN A 266 15.55 -10.48 -48.00
CA GLN A 266 15.20 -11.19 -49.22
C GLN A 266 13.72 -10.93 -49.51
N GLN A 267 13.43 -10.60 -50.76
CA GLN A 267 12.11 -10.28 -51.31
C GLN A 267 11.17 -11.50 -51.26
N ASN A 268 10.72 -11.90 -50.07
CA ASN A 268 9.85 -13.05 -49.93
C ASN A 268 8.42 -12.58 -49.62
N GLN A 269 7.52 -12.74 -50.61
CA GLN A 269 6.09 -12.40 -50.50
C GLN A 269 5.45 -13.08 -49.27
N GLN A 270 5.95 -14.25 -48.88
CA GLN A 270 5.59 -14.95 -47.64
C GLN A 270 5.84 -14.12 -46.37
N VAL A 271 6.94 -13.36 -46.27
CA VAL A 271 7.24 -12.51 -45.09
C VAL A 271 6.21 -11.38 -44.98
N VAL A 272 5.80 -10.81 -46.13
CA VAL A 272 4.81 -9.73 -46.18
C VAL A 272 3.44 -10.25 -45.77
N GLU A 273 2.98 -11.35 -46.37
CA GLU A 273 1.69 -11.96 -46.05
C GLU A 273 1.64 -12.40 -44.57
N ARG A 274 2.73 -12.96 -44.05
CA ARG A 274 2.80 -13.40 -42.66
C ARG A 274 2.82 -12.23 -41.68
N GLY A 275 3.54 -11.15 -41.98
CA GLY A 275 3.52 -9.93 -41.17
C GLY A 275 2.12 -9.29 -41.09
N ILE A 276 1.32 -9.38 -42.15
CA ILE A 276 -0.07 -8.94 -42.15
C ILE A 276 -0.94 -9.83 -41.25
N GLN A 277 -0.82 -11.16 -41.39
CA GLN A 277 -1.58 -12.11 -40.55
C GLN A 277 -1.29 -11.93 -39.05
N VAL A 278 -0.02 -11.70 -38.69
CA VAL A 278 0.35 -11.40 -37.30
C VAL A 278 -0.27 -10.08 -36.82
N ALA A 279 -0.27 -9.04 -37.67
CA ALA A 279 -0.90 -7.77 -37.33
C ALA A 279 -2.41 -7.89 -37.12
N GLU A 280 -3.09 -8.68 -37.96
CA GLU A 280 -4.52 -8.96 -37.86
C GLU A 280 -4.87 -9.80 -36.62
N ALA A 281 -4.03 -10.79 -36.27
CA ALA A 281 -4.23 -11.62 -35.07
C ALA A 281 -4.06 -10.83 -33.76
N ILE A 282 -3.19 -9.82 -33.76
CA ILE A 282 -2.99 -8.91 -32.62
C ILE A 282 -4.10 -7.87 -32.55
N GLY A 283 -4.55 -7.35 -33.70
CA GLY A 283 -5.39 -6.16 -33.78
C GLY A 283 -6.75 -6.25 -33.08
N ASN A 284 -7.16 -5.15 -32.45
CA ASN A 284 -8.52 -4.89 -31.93
C ASN A 284 -9.03 -5.87 -30.87
N ARG A 285 -8.13 -6.53 -30.13
CA ARG A 285 -8.48 -7.36 -28.98
C ARG A 285 -8.69 -6.51 -27.73
N ASP A 286 -9.70 -6.85 -26.93
CA ASP A 286 -9.90 -6.35 -25.56
C ASP A 286 -9.73 -7.52 -24.59
N ILE A 287 -8.64 -7.52 -23.84
CA ILE A 287 -8.25 -8.63 -22.95
C ILE A 287 -8.42 -8.20 -21.51
N GLY A 288 -9.31 -8.89 -20.78
CA GLY A 288 -9.47 -8.73 -19.34
C GLY A 288 -8.26 -9.26 -18.58
N VAL A 289 -7.73 -8.47 -17.65
CA VAL A 289 -6.53 -8.81 -16.87
C VAL A 289 -6.77 -8.56 -15.39
N SER A 290 -6.72 -9.61 -14.59
CA SER A 290 -7.00 -9.52 -13.15
C SER A 290 -5.90 -8.76 -12.41
N VAL A 291 -6.28 -7.81 -11.56
CA VAL A 291 -5.36 -7.02 -10.74
C VAL A 291 -4.83 -7.87 -9.58
N GLY A 292 -3.52 -7.78 -9.31
CA GLY A 292 -2.89 -8.37 -8.13
C GLY A 292 -2.67 -9.89 -8.17
N VAL A 293 -3.04 -10.59 -9.24
CA VAL A 293 -2.76 -12.05 -9.36
C VAL A 293 -1.38 -12.35 -9.96
N GLY A 294 -0.55 -11.32 -10.17
CA GLY A 294 0.73 -11.40 -10.86
C GLY A 294 0.59 -11.25 -12.39
N PRO A 295 1.65 -11.55 -13.17
CA PRO A 295 1.64 -11.44 -14.63
C PRO A 295 0.62 -12.39 -15.28
N VAL A 296 -0.37 -11.82 -15.98
CA VAL A 296 -1.42 -12.56 -16.68
C VAL A 296 -0.99 -12.85 -18.13
N PRO A 297 -0.94 -14.13 -18.57
CA PRO A 297 -0.65 -14.46 -19.96
C PRO A 297 -1.71 -13.91 -20.91
N LEU A 298 -1.30 -13.18 -21.95
CA LEU A 298 -2.21 -12.52 -22.89
C LEU A 298 -2.80 -13.47 -23.94
N LYS A 299 -2.15 -14.62 -24.19
CA LYS A 299 -2.60 -15.69 -25.11
C LYS A 299 -3.08 -15.12 -26.45
N LEU A 300 -2.13 -14.56 -27.21
CA LEU A 300 -2.42 -13.90 -28.46
C LEU A 300 -2.69 -14.88 -29.62
N ASP A 301 -2.44 -16.17 -29.42
CA ASP A 301 -2.71 -17.28 -30.35
C ASP A 301 -2.21 -16.98 -31.77
N LEU A 302 -0.96 -16.55 -31.87
CA LEU A 302 -0.37 -16.22 -33.16
C LEU A 302 -0.18 -17.48 -34.02
N PRO A 303 -0.36 -17.36 -35.34
CA PRO A 303 -0.17 -18.50 -36.21
C PRO A 303 1.31 -18.91 -36.23
N ALA A 304 1.59 -20.20 -36.03
CA ALA A 304 2.94 -20.76 -35.83
C ALA A 304 3.98 -20.19 -36.80
N ALA A 305 4.98 -19.48 -36.28
CA ALA A 305 5.94 -18.76 -37.11
C ALA A 305 7.03 -19.69 -37.66
N ASP A 306 6.88 -20.10 -38.92
CA ASP A 306 7.91 -20.72 -39.77
C ASP A 306 8.90 -19.69 -40.35
N VAL A 307 8.59 -18.39 -40.19
CA VAL A 307 9.40 -17.25 -40.67
C VAL A 307 9.70 -16.30 -39.50
N PRO A 308 10.95 -15.85 -39.31
CA PRO A 308 11.31 -14.91 -38.25
C PRO A 308 10.73 -13.53 -38.55
N ILE A 309 9.66 -13.16 -37.83
CA ILE A 309 9.08 -11.81 -37.85
C ILE A 309 9.49 -11.09 -36.57
N SER A 310 10.10 -9.93 -36.72
CA SER A 310 10.42 -9.03 -35.62
C SER A 310 9.30 -8.00 -35.43
N LEU A 311 8.89 -7.81 -34.17
CA LEU A 311 7.90 -6.86 -33.71
C LEU A 311 8.58 -5.86 -32.78
N LYS A 312 8.44 -4.57 -33.08
CA LYS A 312 8.89 -3.50 -32.19
C LYS A 312 7.70 -2.96 -31.42
N LEU A 313 7.86 -2.63 -30.14
CA LEU A 313 6.83 -1.91 -29.40
C LEU A 313 6.68 -0.50 -29.98
N ALA A 314 5.49 -0.18 -30.47
CA ALA A 314 5.11 1.14 -30.98
C ALA A 314 4.63 2.04 -29.83
N SER A 315 3.93 1.45 -28.84
CA SER A 315 3.56 2.11 -27.60
C SER A 315 3.63 1.10 -26.44
N TYR A 316 4.18 1.55 -25.31
CA TYR A 316 4.24 0.79 -24.06
C TYR A 316 3.04 1.19 -23.18
N PRO A 317 2.43 0.26 -22.41
CA PRO A 317 1.28 0.59 -21.58
C PRO A 317 1.61 1.70 -20.59
N ALA A 318 0.64 2.61 -20.37
CA ALA A 318 0.84 3.77 -19.49
C ALA A 318 1.08 3.37 -18.02
N SER A 319 0.58 2.21 -17.61
CA SER A 319 0.74 1.61 -16.28
C SER A 319 0.86 0.09 -16.38
N GLY A 320 1.40 -0.53 -15.32
CA GLY A 320 1.63 -1.97 -15.26
C GLY A 320 2.88 -2.40 -16.01
N THR A 321 3.13 -3.71 -16.00
CA THR A 321 4.37 -4.28 -16.51
C THR A 321 4.10 -5.28 -17.62
N LEU A 322 4.75 -5.08 -18.76
CA LEU A 322 4.78 -6.05 -19.85
C LEU A 322 6.03 -6.92 -19.69
N SER A 323 5.87 -8.23 -19.74
CA SER A 323 6.97 -9.17 -19.50
C SER A 323 6.86 -10.43 -20.35
N LEU A 324 7.99 -11.10 -20.50
CA LEU A 324 8.13 -12.48 -20.90
C LEU A 324 8.48 -13.31 -19.65
N PRO A 325 8.44 -14.65 -19.72
CA PRO A 325 8.76 -15.49 -18.57
C PRO A 325 10.15 -15.21 -17.96
N ASP A 326 11.10 -14.82 -18.81
CA ASP A 326 12.52 -14.61 -18.50
C ASP A 326 12.91 -13.14 -18.26
N ARG A 327 12.12 -12.17 -18.73
CA ARG A 327 12.48 -10.74 -18.65
C ARG A 327 11.31 -9.77 -18.68
N VAL A 328 11.47 -8.63 -18.00
CA VAL A 328 10.59 -7.46 -18.15
C VAL A 328 10.95 -6.71 -19.44
N LEU A 329 9.95 -6.25 -20.19
CA LEU A 329 10.13 -5.48 -21.40
C LEU A 329 10.20 -3.98 -21.10
N SER A 330 11.12 -3.28 -21.75
CA SER A 330 11.18 -1.82 -21.79
C SER A 330 10.49 -1.25 -23.03
N PRO A 331 10.17 0.05 -23.07
CA PRO A 331 9.60 0.71 -24.25
C PRO A 331 10.42 0.55 -25.54
N GLN A 332 11.72 0.27 -25.45
CA GLN A 332 12.61 0.05 -26.59
C GLN A 332 12.72 -1.43 -27.02
N SER A 333 12.02 -2.32 -26.32
CA SER A 333 12.11 -3.75 -26.57
C SER A 333 11.61 -4.13 -27.96
N SER A 334 12.29 -5.11 -28.54
CA SER A 334 11.86 -5.79 -29.76
C SER A 334 11.65 -7.26 -29.42
N LEU A 335 10.64 -7.85 -30.05
CA LEU A 335 10.16 -9.20 -29.80
C LEU A 335 10.21 -9.98 -31.11
N MET A 336 10.46 -11.27 -31.02
CA MET A 336 10.16 -12.20 -32.11
C MET A 336 8.70 -12.63 -32.03
N ALA A 337 8.08 -12.96 -33.16
CA ALA A 337 6.69 -13.44 -33.17
C ALA A 337 6.47 -14.65 -32.22
N THR A 338 7.47 -15.52 -32.06
CA THR A 338 7.44 -16.67 -31.12
C THR A 338 7.43 -16.26 -29.65
N GLU A 339 7.88 -15.06 -29.32
CA GLU A 339 7.87 -14.53 -27.94
C GLU A 339 6.54 -13.87 -27.60
N VAL A 340 5.80 -13.38 -28.61
CA VAL A 340 4.55 -12.63 -28.39
C VAL A 340 3.43 -13.52 -27.82
N ASP A 341 3.43 -14.82 -28.11
CA ASP A 341 2.50 -15.77 -27.48
C ASP A 341 2.80 -15.99 -25.98
N GLN A 342 4.02 -15.68 -25.54
CA GLN A 342 4.44 -15.77 -24.14
C GLN A 342 4.30 -14.45 -23.40
N LEU A 343 3.76 -13.43 -24.05
CA LEU A 343 3.60 -12.10 -23.48
C LEU A 343 2.65 -12.15 -22.28
N ARG A 344 3.09 -11.55 -21.18
CA ARG A 344 2.35 -11.41 -19.94
C ARG A 344 2.20 -9.93 -19.61
N TYR A 345 1.07 -9.59 -18.99
CA TYR A 345 0.82 -8.27 -18.46
C TYR A 345 0.42 -8.34 -17.00
N GLU A 346 1.09 -7.58 -16.15
CA GLU A 346 0.72 -7.38 -14.75
C GLU A 346 0.11 -5.97 -14.61
N PRO A 347 -1.20 -5.86 -14.32
CA PRO A 347 -1.84 -4.56 -14.10
C PRO A 347 -1.27 -3.86 -12.86
N GLN A 348 -1.08 -2.55 -12.93
CA GLN A 348 -0.70 -1.75 -11.77
C GLN A 348 -1.85 -1.69 -10.75
N ILE A 349 -1.54 -1.96 -9.48
CA ILE A 349 -2.51 -1.87 -8.38
C ILE A 349 -2.96 -0.42 -8.23
N GLY A 350 -4.27 -0.21 -8.06
CA GLY A 350 -4.87 1.13 -7.96
C GLY A 350 -5.15 1.81 -9.30
N GLN A 351 -4.85 1.16 -10.44
CA GLN A 351 -5.21 1.64 -11.78
C GLN A 351 -6.21 0.69 -12.46
N ALA A 352 -7.41 1.18 -12.74
CA ALA A 352 -8.46 0.42 -13.42
C ALA A 352 -8.71 0.88 -14.88
N ALA A 353 -8.01 1.94 -15.32
CA ALA A 353 -8.16 2.44 -16.68
C ALA A 353 -7.58 1.43 -17.69
N PRO A 354 -8.30 1.14 -18.79
CA PRO A 354 -7.73 0.33 -19.85
C PRO A 354 -6.46 0.96 -20.41
N VAL A 355 -5.50 0.11 -20.77
CA VAL A 355 -4.23 0.53 -21.40
C VAL A 355 -4.10 -0.10 -22.77
N GLU A 356 -3.35 0.55 -23.65
CA GLU A 356 -3.06 0.07 -24.99
C GLU A 356 -1.60 -0.35 -25.12
N VAL A 357 -1.37 -1.44 -25.84
CA VAL A 357 -0.03 -1.87 -26.25
C VAL A 357 -0.02 -1.92 -27.78
N GLY A 358 0.83 -1.09 -28.37
CA GLY A 358 0.99 -0.99 -29.81
C GLY A 358 2.21 -1.77 -30.27
N PHE A 359 2.08 -2.47 -31.39
CA PHE A 359 3.13 -3.20 -32.07
C PHE A 359 3.33 -2.65 -33.47
N GLN A 360 4.59 -2.48 -33.85
CA GLN A 360 5.03 -2.19 -35.20
C GLN A 360 5.69 -3.43 -35.79
N ILE A 361 5.10 -3.96 -36.86
CA ILE A 361 5.41 -5.28 -37.40
C ILE A 361 6.02 -5.10 -38.78
N GLY A 362 7.20 -5.69 -38.98
CA GLY A 362 7.86 -5.71 -40.28
C GLY A 362 7.14 -6.64 -41.27
N ALA A 363 6.74 -6.11 -42.42
CA ALA A 363 6.15 -6.85 -43.53
C ALA A 363 6.86 -6.46 -44.84
N GLY A 364 8.11 -6.92 -45.01
CA GLY A 364 8.98 -6.46 -46.11
C GLY A 364 9.37 -4.99 -45.94
N LYS A 365 9.06 -4.13 -46.93
CA LYS A 365 9.24 -2.66 -46.82
C LYS A 365 8.06 -1.95 -46.14
N ALA A 366 6.95 -2.64 -45.91
CA ALA A 366 5.78 -2.08 -45.24
C ALA A 366 5.85 -2.32 -43.73
N LEU A 367 5.38 -1.35 -42.96
CA LEU A 367 5.22 -1.45 -41.51
C LEU A 367 3.73 -1.50 -41.22
N LYS A 368 3.28 -2.58 -40.57
CA LYS A 368 1.90 -2.69 -40.07
C LYS A 368 1.87 -2.35 -38.59
N GLN A 369 0.80 -1.68 -38.18
CA GLN A 369 0.54 -1.38 -36.78
C GLN A 369 -0.59 -2.28 -36.30
N ALA A 370 -0.46 -2.78 -35.08
CA ALA A 370 -1.51 -3.50 -34.38
C ALA A 370 -1.54 -3.04 -32.94
N THR A 371 -2.74 -2.93 -32.37
CA THR A 371 -2.93 -2.50 -30.98
C THR A 371 -3.80 -3.51 -30.27
N ILE A 372 -3.41 -3.87 -29.04
CA ILE A 372 -4.26 -4.57 -28.08
C ILE A 372 -4.69 -3.61 -26.98
N LYS A 373 -5.94 -3.76 -26.55
CA LYS A 373 -6.46 -3.12 -25.36
C LYS A 373 -6.44 -4.13 -24.21
N LEU A 374 -5.87 -3.72 -23.08
CA LEU A 374 -5.85 -4.48 -21.85
C LEU A 374 -6.78 -3.77 -20.86
N SER A 375 -7.73 -4.51 -20.29
CA SER A 375 -8.76 -3.99 -19.40
C SER A 375 -8.60 -4.58 -18.00
N PRO A 376 -7.92 -3.87 -17.07
CA PRO A 376 -7.78 -4.31 -15.69
C PRO A 376 -9.12 -4.49 -14.97
N SER A 377 -9.25 -5.58 -14.21
CA SER A 377 -10.40 -5.81 -13.34
C SER A 377 -9.97 -6.37 -11.98
N VAL A 378 -10.68 -5.96 -10.95
CA VAL A 378 -10.52 -6.48 -9.59
C VAL A 378 -11.41 -7.72 -9.44
N ASP A 379 -10.91 -8.74 -8.72
CA ASP A 379 -11.67 -9.96 -8.49
C ASP A 379 -12.91 -9.69 -7.60
N PRO A 380 -14.06 -10.34 -7.87
CA PRO A 380 -15.24 -10.21 -7.02
C PRO A 380 -15.00 -10.56 -5.54
N CYS A 381 -14.06 -11.46 -5.22
CA CYS A 381 -13.70 -11.77 -3.83
C CYS A 381 -13.05 -10.57 -3.13
N ASP A 382 -12.09 -9.89 -3.79
CA ASP A 382 -11.46 -8.68 -3.24
C ASP A 382 -12.55 -7.63 -2.91
N GLN A 383 -13.52 -7.42 -3.82
CA GLN A 383 -14.62 -6.47 -3.62
C GLN A 383 -15.60 -6.87 -2.51
N ALA A 384 -15.83 -8.17 -2.31
CA ALA A 384 -16.82 -8.69 -1.37
C ALA A 384 -16.26 -8.84 0.05
N ALA A 385 -14.97 -9.17 0.17
CA ALA A 385 -14.35 -9.59 1.42
C ALA A 385 -12.91 -9.10 1.60
N GLY A 386 -12.43 -8.13 0.83
CA GLY A 386 -11.15 -7.45 1.10
C GLY A 386 -11.13 -6.72 2.44
N GLU A 387 -9.97 -6.63 3.09
CA GLU A 387 -9.80 -6.02 4.42
C GLU A 387 -9.15 -4.62 4.32
N PRO A 388 -9.70 -3.59 5.00
CA PRO A 388 -9.04 -2.30 5.10
C PRO A 388 -7.61 -2.36 5.63
N LEU A 389 -6.72 -1.59 5.01
CA LEU A 389 -5.30 -1.53 5.32
C LEU A 389 -4.57 -2.88 5.21
N ASP A 390 -5.10 -3.85 4.46
CA ASP A 390 -4.36 -5.05 4.12
C ASP A 390 -3.16 -4.71 3.22
N LEU A 391 -1.96 -5.08 3.66
CA LEU A 391 -0.73 -4.85 2.92
C LEU A 391 -0.62 -5.69 1.64
N GLN A 392 -1.51 -6.68 1.48
CA GLN A 392 -1.62 -7.55 0.30
C GLN A 392 -2.95 -7.36 -0.43
N GLY A 393 -3.79 -6.43 0.04
CA GLY A 393 -5.07 -6.10 -0.58
C GLY A 393 -4.91 -5.22 -1.81
N VAL A 394 -5.89 -5.31 -2.72
CA VAL A 394 -5.94 -4.51 -3.97
C VAL A 394 -7.14 -3.57 -4.04
N VAL A 395 -7.91 -3.50 -2.95
CA VAL A 395 -9.09 -2.63 -2.80
C VAL A 395 -9.08 -1.95 -1.42
N PRO A 396 -9.89 -0.89 -1.22
CA PRO A 396 -10.07 -0.27 0.09
C PRO A 396 -10.57 -1.23 1.18
N GLY A 397 -11.25 -2.32 0.80
CA GLY A 397 -11.79 -3.33 1.70
C GLY A 397 -13.16 -3.00 2.27
N ARG A 398 -13.70 -3.93 3.07
CA ARG A 398 -14.99 -3.87 3.76
C ARG A 398 -14.83 -4.24 5.22
N LEU A 399 -15.54 -3.55 6.10
CA LEU A 399 -15.65 -3.92 7.51
C LEU A 399 -16.44 -5.24 7.68
N PRO A 400 -16.26 -5.98 8.78
CA PRO A 400 -16.93 -7.26 8.99
C PRO A 400 -18.47 -7.19 8.85
N ASN A 401 -19.09 -6.08 9.25
CA ASN A 401 -20.54 -5.86 9.15
C ASN A 401 -21.02 -5.43 7.75
N GLU A 402 -20.10 -5.23 6.79
CA GLU A 402 -20.38 -4.86 5.41
C GLU A 402 -20.22 -6.05 4.43
N ILE A 403 -19.74 -7.18 4.92
CA ILE A 403 -19.58 -8.42 4.14
C ILE A 403 -20.94 -9.06 3.92
N GLY A 404 -21.37 -9.16 2.66
CA GLY A 404 -22.65 -9.74 2.27
C GLY A 404 -22.64 -11.28 2.24
N GLY A 405 -23.83 -11.89 2.30
CA GLY A 405 -23.96 -13.36 2.32
C GLY A 405 -23.44 -14.09 1.08
N GLY A 406 -23.33 -13.41 -0.07
CA GLY A 406 -22.76 -13.97 -1.31
C GLY A 406 -21.22 -13.99 -1.34
N ALA A 407 -20.54 -13.44 -0.33
CA ALA A 407 -19.09 -13.32 -0.32
C ALA A 407 -18.37 -14.69 -0.31
N VAL A 408 -18.96 -15.69 0.34
CA VAL A 408 -18.35 -17.04 0.43
C VAL A 408 -18.24 -17.67 -0.95
N GLU A 409 -19.29 -17.61 -1.78
CA GLU A 409 -19.32 -18.23 -3.11
C GLU A 409 -18.28 -17.61 -4.04
N VAL A 410 -18.21 -16.28 -4.09
CA VAL A 410 -17.23 -15.59 -4.95
C VAL A 410 -15.80 -15.82 -4.49
N CYS A 411 -15.56 -15.93 -3.18
CA CYS A 411 -14.22 -16.21 -2.65
C CYS A 411 -13.80 -17.68 -2.78
N GLU A 412 -14.74 -18.64 -2.70
CA GLU A 412 -14.45 -20.04 -3.04
C GLU A 412 -14.04 -20.16 -4.52
N ALA A 413 -14.73 -19.45 -5.43
CA ALA A 413 -14.36 -19.39 -6.84
C ALA A 413 -12.97 -18.77 -7.08
N ALA A 414 -12.65 -17.67 -6.39
CA ALA A 414 -11.34 -17.02 -6.48
C ALA A 414 -10.20 -17.94 -6.00
N VAL A 415 -10.39 -18.63 -4.86
CA VAL A 415 -9.42 -19.61 -4.35
C VAL A 415 -9.24 -20.78 -5.32
N GLN A 416 -10.30 -21.22 -5.99
CA GLN A 416 -10.22 -22.28 -7.00
C GLN A 416 -9.46 -21.83 -8.26
N ALA A 417 -9.72 -20.61 -8.73
CA ALA A 417 -9.05 -20.04 -9.91
C ALA A 417 -7.57 -19.69 -9.64
N HIS A 418 -7.26 -19.30 -8.40
CA HIS A 418 -5.96 -18.77 -8.01
C HIS A 418 -5.47 -19.38 -6.67
N PRO A 419 -5.18 -20.70 -6.62
CA PRO A 419 -4.86 -21.40 -5.37
C PRO A 419 -3.56 -20.92 -4.70
N ASP A 420 -2.65 -20.31 -5.46
CA ASP A 420 -1.36 -19.82 -4.98
C ASP A 420 -1.42 -18.40 -4.42
N ILE A 421 -2.58 -17.71 -4.54
CA ILE A 421 -2.77 -16.35 -4.07
C ILE A 421 -3.29 -16.38 -2.61
N PRO A 422 -2.48 -16.05 -1.60
CA PRO A 422 -2.85 -16.24 -0.20
C PRO A 422 -3.98 -15.29 0.23
N ARG A 423 -4.11 -14.11 -0.40
CA ARG A 423 -5.14 -13.12 -0.05
C ARG A 423 -6.55 -13.66 -0.27
N PHE A 424 -6.82 -14.38 -1.35
CA PHE A 424 -8.15 -14.93 -1.61
C PHE A 424 -8.53 -15.97 -0.56
N ARG A 425 -7.54 -16.72 -0.05
CA ARG A 425 -7.77 -17.67 1.05
C ARG A 425 -8.07 -16.95 2.37
N TYR A 426 -7.40 -15.82 2.62
CA TYR A 426 -7.69 -14.97 3.77
C TYR A 426 -9.09 -14.33 3.68
N GLU A 427 -9.43 -13.75 2.53
CA GLU A 427 -10.74 -13.12 2.27
C GLU A 427 -11.88 -14.13 2.35
N LEU A 428 -11.67 -15.36 1.86
CA LEU A 428 -12.59 -16.47 2.11
C LEU A 428 -12.77 -16.73 3.62
N GLY A 429 -11.68 -16.72 4.39
CA GLY A 429 -11.72 -16.80 5.84
C GLY A 429 -12.61 -15.72 6.48
N ARG A 430 -12.49 -14.47 6.02
CA ARG A 430 -13.34 -13.36 6.47
C ARG A 430 -14.81 -13.57 6.10
N ALA A 431 -15.08 -14.00 4.87
CA ALA A 431 -16.44 -14.30 4.41
C ALA A 431 -17.08 -15.44 5.24
N LEU A 432 -16.30 -16.47 5.57
CA LEU A 432 -16.74 -17.59 6.42
C LEU A 432 -17.02 -17.14 7.86
N LEU A 433 -16.20 -16.26 8.44
CA LEU A 433 -16.48 -15.65 9.76
C LEU A 433 -17.79 -14.86 9.73
N ALA A 434 -18.00 -14.02 8.72
CA ALA A 434 -19.23 -13.25 8.55
C ALA A 434 -20.47 -14.15 8.38
N ALA A 435 -20.30 -15.33 7.77
CA ALA A 435 -21.34 -16.35 7.65
C ALA A 435 -21.50 -17.26 8.89
N GLY A 436 -20.70 -17.06 9.95
CA GLY A 436 -20.73 -17.88 11.16
C GLY A 436 -20.11 -19.28 11.02
N ARG A 437 -19.40 -19.57 9.91
CA ARG A 437 -18.71 -20.85 9.65
C ARG A 437 -17.31 -20.84 10.28
N VAL A 438 -17.27 -20.77 11.62
CA VAL A 438 -16.05 -20.48 12.40
C VAL A 438 -14.91 -21.48 12.16
N ASP A 439 -15.18 -22.79 12.13
CA ASP A 439 -14.11 -23.79 11.97
C ASP A 439 -13.49 -23.77 10.56
N ASP A 440 -14.33 -23.58 9.53
CA ASP A 440 -13.88 -23.44 8.14
C ASP A 440 -13.05 -22.15 7.98
N ALA A 441 -13.51 -21.06 8.59
CA ALA A 441 -12.82 -19.79 8.57
C ALA A 441 -11.43 -19.88 9.20
N ARG A 442 -11.32 -20.48 10.39
CA ARG A 442 -10.04 -20.68 11.08
C ARG A 442 -9.04 -21.47 10.22
N ARG A 443 -9.52 -22.49 9.51
CA ARG A 443 -8.70 -23.28 8.60
C ARG A 443 -8.22 -22.44 7.41
N ALA A 444 -9.12 -21.70 6.76
CA ALA A 444 -8.78 -20.84 5.63
C ALA A 444 -7.77 -19.74 6.04
N ILE A 445 -7.97 -19.10 7.20
CA ILE A 445 -7.06 -18.09 7.74
C ILE A 445 -5.69 -18.70 8.07
N GLN A 446 -5.66 -19.89 8.69
CA GLN A 446 -4.40 -20.59 8.95
C GLN A 446 -3.65 -20.91 7.65
N GLU A 447 -4.33 -21.44 6.64
CA GLU A 447 -3.71 -21.74 5.34
C GLU A 447 -3.19 -20.48 4.64
N ALA A 448 -3.90 -19.35 4.75
CA ALA A 448 -3.43 -18.07 4.24
C ALA A 448 -2.16 -17.60 4.97
N ALA A 449 -2.15 -17.70 6.31
CA ALA A 449 -0.99 -17.35 7.14
C ALA A 449 0.22 -18.24 6.82
N ASP A 450 0.02 -19.55 6.65
CA ASP A 450 1.07 -20.52 6.28
C ASP A 450 1.66 -20.20 4.90
N LYS A 451 0.86 -19.64 3.99
CA LYS A 451 1.29 -19.12 2.68
C LYS A 451 1.83 -17.69 2.73
N GLY A 452 2.07 -17.13 3.92
CA GLY A 452 2.70 -15.83 4.11
C GLY A 452 1.76 -14.64 4.07
N HIS A 453 0.44 -14.82 4.23
CA HIS A 453 -0.49 -13.70 4.35
C HIS A 453 -0.35 -13.02 5.72
N ILE A 454 0.14 -11.77 5.72
CA ILE A 454 0.52 -11.07 6.94
C ILE A 454 -0.70 -10.77 7.83
N ARG A 455 -1.76 -10.23 7.25
CA ARG A 455 -3.01 -9.91 7.97
C ARG A 455 -3.70 -11.16 8.52
N ALA A 456 -3.49 -12.33 7.90
CA ALA A 456 -4.06 -13.58 8.41
C ALA A 456 -3.40 -14.00 9.74
N VAL A 457 -2.09 -13.75 9.90
CA VAL A 457 -1.38 -13.97 11.16
C VAL A 457 -1.98 -13.11 12.28
N PHE A 458 -2.29 -11.83 12.00
CA PHE A 458 -3.01 -10.98 12.93
C PHE A 458 -4.37 -11.55 13.31
N GLU A 459 -5.16 -12.00 12.32
CA GLU A 459 -6.50 -12.51 12.53
C GLU A 459 -6.50 -13.79 13.41
N LEU A 460 -5.49 -14.65 13.28
CA LEU A 460 -5.26 -15.77 14.21
C LEU A 460 -5.03 -15.29 15.65
N GLY A 461 -4.30 -14.17 15.83
CA GLY A 461 -4.13 -13.51 17.11
C GLY A 461 -5.45 -12.98 17.69
N TYR A 462 -6.26 -12.34 16.85
CA TYR A 462 -7.59 -11.87 17.26
C TYR A 462 -8.51 -13.01 17.69
N ILE A 463 -8.55 -14.09 16.89
CA ILE A 463 -9.30 -15.32 17.20
C ILE A 463 -8.85 -15.92 18.54
N ALA A 464 -7.53 -15.99 18.79
CA ALA A 464 -6.99 -16.49 20.04
C ALA A 464 -7.34 -15.60 21.24
N ALA A 465 -7.26 -14.28 21.10
CA ALA A 465 -7.60 -13.35 22.17
C ALA A 465 -9.10 -13.36 22.50
N ALA A 466 -9.95 -13.46 21.49
CA ALA A 466 -11.40 -13.45 21.64
C ALA A 466 -12.00 -14.81 22.04
N GLY A 467 -11.23 -15.90 21.95
CA GLY A 467 -11.73 -17.25 22.20
C GLY A 467 -12.74 -17.73 21.14
N ILE A 468 -12.53 -17.34 19.88
CA ILE A 468 -13.42 -17.73 18.79
C ILE A 468 -13.11 -19.18 18.40
N GLY A 469 -13.96 -20.12 18.82
CA GLY A 469 -13.80 -21.56 18.58
C GLY A 469 -12.83 -22.29 19.52
N ALA A 470 -12.27 -21.61 20.54
CA ALA A 470 -11.43 -22.20 21.59
C ALA A 470 -11.42 -21.28 22.84
N ALA A 471 -10.82 -21.73 23.94
CA ALA A 471 -10.63 -20.85 25.10
C ALA A 471 -9.69 -19.67 24.74
N PRO A 472 -9.93 -18.45 25.26
CA PRO A 472 -9.04 -17.31 25.08
C PRO A 472 -7.60 -17.61 25.53
N ASP A 473 -6.62 -17.19 24.71
CA ASP A 473 -5.19 -17.31 24.99
C ASP A 473 -4.48 -16.02 24.58
N LEU A 474 -4.28 -15.14 25.56
CA LEU A 474 -3.68 -13.82 25.35
C LEU A 474 -2.18 -13.89 25.05
N THR A 475 -1.45 -14.87 25.61
CA THR A 475 -0.02 -15.04 25.36
C THR A 475 0.22 -15.51 23.93
N LYS A 476 -0.62 -16.43 23.44
CA LYS A 476 -0.58 -16.83 22.03
C LYS A 476 -0.97 -15.66 21.11
N ALA A 477 -1.99 -14.90 21.47
CA ALA A 477 -2.43 -13.74 20.70
C ALA A 477 -1.32 -12.68 20.55
N THR A 478 -0.65 -12.31 21.64
CA THR A 478 0.45 -11.33 21.60
C THR A 478 1.64 -11.82 20.78
N GLY A 479 1.92 -13.13 20.78
CA GLY A 479 2.90 -13.74 19.88
C GLY A 479 2.57 -13.54 18.40
N PHE A 480 1.30 -13.65 18.01
CA PHE A 480 0.87 -13.36 16.63
C PHE A 480 0.88 -11.87 16.29
N TYR A 481 0.45 -11.01 17.22
CA TYR A 481 0.48 -9.57 17.02
C TYR A 481 1.89 -9.04 16.79
N ALA A 482 2.87 -9.51 17.57
CA ALA A 482 4.27 -9.16 17.38
C ALA A 482 4.78 -9.60 15.99
N GLN A 483 4.53 -10.85 15.58
CA GLN A 483 4.96 -11.37 14.28
C GLN A 483 4.39 -10.57 13.09
N ALA A 484 3.09 -10.26 13.11
CA ALA A 484 2.47 -9.48 12.04
C ALA A 484 2.89 -7.99 12.10
N SER A 485 3.12 -7.43 13.30
CA SER A 485 3.64 -6.07 13.47
C SER A 485 5.06 -5.91 12.92
N ASP A 486 5.92 -6.92 13.10
CA ASP A 486 7.28 -6.95 12.54
C ASP A 486 7.26 -6.97 11.00
N LYS A 487 6.17 -7.46 10.40
CA LYS A 487 5.89 -7.43 8.96
C LYS A 487 5.15 -6.16 8.50
N GLY A 488 4.97 -5.19 9.40
CA GLY A 488 4.41 -3.87 9.09
C GLY A 488 2.89 -3.78 9.14
N ASP A 489 2.18 -4.80 9.65
CA ASP A 489 0.73 -4.81 9.65
C ASP A 489 0.11 -3.75 10.59
N PRO A 490 -0.78 -2.85 10.11
CA PRO A 490 -1.31 -1.77 10.95
C PRO A 490 -2.19 -2.21 12.13
N TYR A 491 -3.07 -3.20 11.97
CA TYR A 491 -3.90 -3.66 13.10
C TYR A 491 -3.07 -4.47 14.10
N ALA A 492 -2.13 -5.30 13.64
CA ALA A 492 -1.22 -6.03 14.51
C ALA A 492 -0.32 -5.09 15.29
N THR A 493 0.21 -4.06 14.62
CA THR A 493 1.00 -3.01 15.27
C THR A 493 0.18 -2.30 16.34
N THR A 494 -1.10 -2.02 16.07
CA THR A 494 -2.01 -1.45 17.08
C THR A 494 -2.24 -2.41 18.25
N ALA A 495 -2.60 -3.67 17.98
CA ALA A 495 -2.89 -4.66 19.00
C ALA A 495 -1.66 -5.00 19.85
N TRP A 496 -0.48 -5.07 19.23
CA TRP A 496 0.79 -5.26 19.90
C TRP A 496 1.15 -4.04 20.75
N GLY A 497 0.97 -2.83 20.20
CA GLY A 497 1.13 -1.58 20.92
C GLY A 497 0.26 -1.50 22.17
N ARG A 498 -1.04 -1.83 22.06
CA ARG A 498 -1.98 -1.92 23.19
C ARG A 498 -1.51 -2.93 24.24
N ALA A 499 -1.13 -4.14 23.81
CA ALA A 499 -0.70 -5.19 24.72
C ALA A 499 0.54 -4.78 25.54
N LEU A 500 1.54 -4.17 24.89
CA LEU A 500 2.73 -3.65 25.57
C LEU A 500 2.42 -2.44 26.46
N PHE A 501 1.57 -1.53 25.99
CA PHE A 501 1.21 -0.31 26.72
C PHE A 501 0.50 -0.63 28.04
N ASP A 502 -0.42 -1.59 28.04
CA ASP A 502 -1.21 -1.98 29.21
C ASP A 502 -0.67 -3.21 29.96
N GLY A 503 0.29 -3.96 29.38
CA GLY A 503 0.85 -5.18 29.97
C GLY A 503 -0.09 -6.38 29.94
N VAL A 504 -0.92 -6.50 28.90
CA VAL A 504 -1.93 -7.56 28.76
C VAL A 504 -1.36 -8.70 27.93
N GLY A 505 -1.19 -9.88 28.55
CA GLY A 505 -0.62 -11.06 27.88
C GLY A 505 0.89 -10.94 27.57
N VAL A 506 1.55 -9.90 28.07
CA VAL A 506 2.99 -9.61 27.91
C VAL A 506 3.46 -8.70 29.05
N GLN A 507 4.76 -8.67 29.33
CA GLN A 507 5.35 -7.66 30.23
C GLN A 507 5.11 -6.25 29.67
N ARG A 508 4.64 -5.34 30.54
CA ARG A 508 4.37 -3.94 30.17
C ARG A 508 5.64 -3.20 29.75
N ASP A 509 5.56 -2.53 28.62
CA ASP A 509 6.54 -1.58 28.09
C ASP A 509 5.77 -0.39 27.48
N THR A 510 5.48 0.62 28.31
CA THR A 510 4.69 1.78 27.90
C THR A 510 5.32 2.52 26.73
N GLY A 511 6.65 2.70 26.74
CA GLY A 511 7.36 3.48 25.72
C GLY A 511 7.23 2.81 24.36
N LYS A 512 7.59 1.52 24.28
CA LYS A 512 7.43 0.75 23.04
C LYS A 512 5.98 0.64 22.60
N GLY A 513 5.04 0.48 23.54
CA GLY A 513 3.61 0.46 23.25
C GLY A 513 3.13 1.76 22.59
N LEU A 514 3.53 2.91 23.13
CA LEU A 514 3.20 4.23 22.57
C LEU A 514 3.77 4.41 21.16
N ASP A 515 5.02 3.99 20.92
CA ASP A 515 5.66 4.09 19.61
C ASP A 515 4.94 3.29 18.54
N LEU A 516 4.54 2.07 18.87
CA LEU A 516 3.78 1.22 17.96
C LEU A 516 2.41 1.84 17.65
N LEU A 517 1.74 2.45 18.63
CA LEU A 517 0.49 3.16 18.39
C LEU A 517 0.69 4.38 17.48
N LEU A 518 1.72 5.19 17.71
CA LEU A 518 2.08 6.33 16.84
C LEU A 518 2.38 5.86 15.40
N LYS A 519 3.15 4.79 15.26
CA LYS A 519 3.43 4.17 13.97
C LYS A 519 2.17 3.65 13.28
N ALA A 520 1.27 2.99 14.00
CA ALA A 520 0.01 2.50 13.45
C ALA A 520 -0.89 3.66 12.99
N ALA A 521 -0.95 4.75 13.75
CA ALA A 521 -1.62 5.98 13.34
C ALA A 521 -0.98 6.59 12.09
N ALA A 522 0.36 6.60 11.98
CA ALA A 522 1.06 7.06 10.79
C ALA A 522 0.72 6.24 9.53
N MET A 523 0.44 4.94 9.70
CA MET A 523 -0.05 4.04 8.64
C MET A 523 -1.55 4.21 8.32
N GLY A 524 -2.24 5.14 8.99
CA GLY A 524 -3.66 5.43 8.78
C GLY A 524 -4.63 4.60 9.63
N HIS A 525 -4.14 3.83 10.62
CA HIS A 525 -5.01 3.02 11.48
C HIS A 525 -5.78 3.88 12.48
N VAL A 526 -7.07 4.11 12.20
CA VAL A 526 -7.90 5.04 13.00
C VAL A 526 -8.12 4.55 14.43
N GLY A 527 -8.18 3.23 14.65
CA GLY A 527 -8.26 2.67 16.00
C GLY A 527 -7.08 3.09 16.88
N ALA A 528 -5.88 3.23 16.30
CA ALA A 528 -4.68 3.67 17.02
C ALA A 528 -4.73 5.18 17.29
N MET A 529 -5.22 5.96 16.33
CA MET A 529 -5.47 7.40 16.53
C MET A 529 -6.44 7.64 17.70
N ASN A 530 -7.51 6.86 17.77
CA ASN A 530 -8.49 6.93 18.85
C ASN A 530 -7.88 6.53 20.21
N ASP A 531 -7.02 5.50 20.25
CA ASP A 531 -6.30 5.13 21.47
C ASP A 531 -5.35 6.24 21.93
N LEU A 532 -4.53 6.78 21.02
CA LEU A 532 -3.61 7.88 21.29
C LEU A 532 -4.37 9.10 21.80
N ALA A 533 -5.51 9.41 21.20
CA ALA A 533 -6.36 10.49 21.66
C ALA A 533 -6.84 10.29 23.10
N LEU A 534 -7.23 9.08 23.47
CA LEU A 534 -7.64 8.76 24.85
C LEU A 534 -6.44 8.79 25.81
N ILE A 535 -5.28 8.28 25.39
CA ILE A 535 -4.03 8.32 26.16
C ILE A 535 -3.64 9.76 26.47
N PHE A 536 -3.57 10.63 25.46
CA PHE A 536 -3.23 12.04 25.65
C PHE A 536 -4.34 12.83 26.35
N LYS A 537 -5.62 12.47 26.18
CA LYS A 537 -6.69 13.13 26.93
C LYS A 537 -6.59 12.88 28.44
N GLN A 538 -6.27 11.65 28.83
CA GLN A 538 -6.32 11.21 30.22
C GLN A 538 -4.97 11.34 30.94
N GLY A 539 -3.86 11.18 30.21
CA GLY A 539 -2.55 10.90 30.77
C GLY A 539 -2.55 9.53 31.45
N ARG A 540 -1.90 8.52 30.85
CA ARG A 540 -1.92 7.13 31.34
C ARG A 540 -0.56 6.47 31.25
N ASN A 541 -0.31 5.54 32.18
CA ASN A 541 0.88 4.68 32.20
C ASN A 541 2.24 5.43 32.15
N GLY A 542 2.28 6.68 32.60
CA GLY A 542 3.48 7.54 32.57
C GLY A 542 3.53 8.53 31.40
N VAL A 543 2.59 8.45 30.46
CA VAL A 543 2.41 9.47 29.41
C VAL A 543 1.60 10.64 29.97
N PRO A 544 2.12 11.89 29.92
CA PRO A 544 1.38 13.07 30.37
C PRO A 544 0.11 13.32 29.54
N ALA A 545 -0.89 13.95 30.16
CA ALA A 545 -2.05 14.43 29.42
C ALA A 545 -1.66 15.62 28.53
N ASP A 546 -2.10 15.59 27.28
CA ASP A 546 -1.99 16.64 26.27
C ASP A 546 -3.30 16.73 25.46
N PRO A 547 -4.23 17.62 25.85
CA PRO A 547 -5.50 17.80 25.14
C PRO A 547 -5.34 18.26 23.69
N ALA A 548 -4.26 18.96 23.34
CA ALA A 548 -4.02 19.45 21.98
C ALA A 548 -3.63 18.28 21.07
N ARG A 549 -2.73 17.39 21.52
CA ARG A 549 -2.43 16.13 20.81
C ARG A 549 -3.64 15.24 20.69
N ALA A 550 -4.44 15.13 21.76
CA ALA A 550 -5.67 14.35 21.71
C ALA A 550 -6.62 14.84 20.61
N LEU A 551 -6.80 16.16 20.51
CA LEU A 551 -7.64 16.76 19.48
C LEU A 551 -7.07 16.55 18.07
N ALA A 552 -5.74 16.64 17.89
CA ALA A 552 -5.08 16.43 16.60
C ALA A 552 -5.33 15.01 16.06
N PHE A 553 -5.14 13.98 16.91
CA PHE A 553 -5.42 12.59 16.51
C PHE A 553 -6.90 12.35 16.20
N LEU A 554 -7.82 12.95 16.97
CA LEU A 554 -9.24 12.81 16.69
C LEU A 554 -9.65 13.47 15.38
N ARG A 555 -9.12 14.66 15.07
CA ARG A 555 -9.33 15.31 13.76
C ARG A 555 -8.81 14.45 12.61
N ALA A 556 -7.61 13.89 12.75
CA ALA A 556 -7.06 12.97 11.76
C ALA A 556 -7.95 11.72 11.54
N GLY A 557 -8.57 11.20 12.60
CA GLY A 557 -9.56 10.11 12.49
C GLY A 557 -10.85 10.55 11.78
N ILE A 558 -11.34 11.76 12.05
CA ILE A 558 -12.53 12.33 11.38
C ILE A 558 -12.29 12.52 9.88
N ASP A 559 -11.11 12.99 9.48
CA ASP A 559 -10.77 13.19 8.07
C ASP A 559 -10.81 11.87 7.29
N ARG A 560 -10.69 10.73 7.99
CA ARG A 560 -10.85 9.35 7.46
C ARG A 560 -12.29 8.83 7.58
N GLN A 561 -13.26 9.72 7.81
CA GLN A 561 -14.70 9.45 7.95
C GLN A 561 -15.07 8.47 9.08
N GLU A 562 -14.28 8.44 10.15
CA GLU A 562 -14.50 7.47 11.22
C GLU A 562 -15.46 8.00 12.30
N ALA A 563 -16.56 7.27 12.49
CA ALA A 563 -17.65 7.68 13.36
C ALA A 563 -17.31 7.65 14.85
N TYR A 564 -16.39 6.78 15.28
CA TYR A 564 -15.95 6.68 16.67
C TYR A 564 -15.04 7.86 17.06
N SER A 565 -14.18 8.37 16.18
CA SER A 565 -13.43 9.62 16.38
C SER A 565 -14.38 10.80 16.60
N MET A 566 -15.46 10.90 15.81
CA MET A 566 -16.53 11.89 16.03
C MET A 566 -17.20 11.72 17.39
N ALA A 567 -17.46 10.48 17.82
CA ALA A 567 -18.07 10.20 19.11
C ALA A 567 -17.17 10.60 20.29
N ILE A 568 -15.87 10.31 20.24
CA ILE A 568 -14.91 10.70 21.28
C ILE A 568 -14.81 12.23 21.42
N LEU A 569 -14.88 12.97 20.30
CA LEU A 569 -14.91 14.43 20.29
C LEU A 569 -16.23 15.04 20.76
N GLY A 570 -17.26 14.22 21.01
CA GLY A 570 -18.61 14.72 21.30
C GLY A 570 -19.29 15.35 20.07
N LEU A 571 -18.74 15.12 18.88
CA LEU A 571 -19.27 15.59 17.59
C LEU A 571 -20.18 14.56 16.92
N SER A 572 -20.63 13.53 17.63
CA SER A 572 -21.68 12.63 17.12
C SER A 572 -22.78 13.50 16.52
N PRO A 573 -23.14 13.33 15.22
CA PRO A 573 -24.33 13.98 14.72
C PRO A 573 -25.43 13.56 15.70
N LYS A 574 -26.09 14.55 16.33
CA LYS A 574 -27.30 14.27 17.11
C LYS A 574 -28.07 13.29 16.25
N ARG A 575 -28.37 12.10 16.79
CA ARG A 575 -29.34 11.22 16.15
C ARG A 575 -30.55 12.13 15.95
N ASN A 576 -30.73 12.63 14.73
CA ASN A 576 -32.04 13.02 14.30
C ASN A 576 -32.76 11.69 14.43
N THR A 577 -33.51 11.54 15.54
CA THR A 577 -34.68 10.68 15.56
C THR A 577 -35.26 10.78 14.16
N PRO A 578 -35.41 9.68 13.42
CA PRO A 578 -35.97 9.76 12.10
C PRO A 578 -37.37 10.33 12.31
N THR A 579 -37.52 11.64 12.10
CA THR A 579 -38.74 12.20 11.62
C THR A 579 -38.88 11.51 10.28
N LEU A 580 -39.58 10.38 10.29
CA LEU A 580 -40.33 9.92 9.14
C LEU A 580 -40.85 11.19 8.49
N ALA A 581 -40.31 11.49 7.31
CA ALA A 581 -40.88 12.51 6.47
C ALA A 581 -42.30 12.03 6.17
N VAL A 582 -43.24 12.42 7.03
CA VAL A 582 -44.65 12.38 6.70
C VAL A 582 -44.74 13.30 5.49
N CYS A 583 -44.80 12.71 4.30
CA CYS A 583 -45.23 13.42 3.11
C CYS A 583 -46.53 14.09 3.49
N LYS A 584 -46.52 15.39 3.76
CA LYS A 584 -47.75 16.17 3.87
C LYS A 584 -48.38 16.07 2.49
N PRO A 585 -49.53 15.40 2.32
CA PRO A 585 -50.16 15.33 1.03
C PRO A 585 -50.46 16.76 0.60
N LYS A 586 -49.94 17.16 -0.56
CA LYS A 586 -50.33 18.41 -1.19
C LYS A 586 -51.79 18.24 -1.61
N VAL A 587 -52.71 18.75 -0.79
CA VAL A 587 -54.13 18.78 -1.14
C VAL A 587 -54.28 19.72 -2.33
N VAL A 588 -54.35 19.14 -3.53
CA VAL A 588 -54.81 19.84 -4.72
C VAL A 588 -56.33 19.74 -4.71
N THR A 589 -57.00 20.83 -4.34
CA THR A 589 -58.46 20.91 -4.41
C THR A 589 -58.88 20.95 -5.88
N LYS A 590 -59.12 19.79 -6.48
CA LYS A 590 -59.89 19.68 -7.73
C LYS A 590 -61.37 19.62 -7.36
N VAL A 591 -62.15 20.60 -7.81
CA VAL A 591 -63.61 20.56 -7.73
C VAL A 591 -64.08 19.46 -8.68
N ILE A 592 -64.50 18.32 -8.13
CA ILE A 592 -65.13 17.23 -8.89
C ILE A 592 -66.64 17.45 -8.80
N THR A 593 -67.26 17.89 -9.89
CA THR A 593 -68.69 18.26 -9.90
C THR A 593 -69.66 17.07 -9.94
N LYS A 594 -69.19 15.84 -10.10
CA LYS A 594 -70.03 14.61 -10.00
C LYS A 594 -69.18 13.40 -9.59
N VAL A 595 -69.46 12.79 -8.44
CA VAL A 595 -68.96 11.46 -8.06
C VAL A 595 -70.13 10.57 -7.69
N LYS A 596 -70.26 9.44 -8.40
CA LYS A 596 -71.23 8.37 -8.11
C LYS A 596 -70.58 7.39 -7.14
N VAL A 597 -71.14 7.24 -5.95
CA VAL A 597 -70.62 6.35 -4.90
C VAL A 597 -71.15 4.93 -5.13
N ILE A 598 -70.26 3.96 -5.32
CA ILE A 598 -70.55 2.53 -5.19
C ILE A 598 -69.79 2.05 -3.96
N ARG A 599 -70.50 1.47 -2.98
CA ARG A 599 -69.88 0.90 -1.78
C ARG A 599 -69.57 -0.57 -2.03
N THR A 600 -68.32 -0.96 -1.80
CA THR A 600 -67.91 -2.37 -1.64
C THR A 600 -67.16 -2.50 -0.30
N PRO A 601 -67.35 -3.58 0.48
CA PRO A 601 -66.72 -3.75 1.79
C PRO A 601 -65.22 -4.08 1.65
N ALA A 602 -64.40 -3.56 2.56
CA ALA A 602 -62.97 -3.85 2.64
C ALA A 602 -62.70 -5.20 3.35
N PRO A 603 -61.65 -5.97 2.96
CA PRO A 603 -61.24 -7.18 3.66
C PRO A 603 -60.46 -6.85 4.95
N GLU A 604 -60.63 -7.67 5.98
CA GLU A 604 -59.94 -7.57 7.27
C GLU A 604 -58.44 -7.88 7.16
N ALA A 605 -57.61 -7.07 7.84
CA ALA A 605 -56.16 -7.27 7.93
C ALA A 605 -55.79 -8.18 9.12
N PRO A 606 -54.81 -9.10 8.97
CA PRO A 606 -54.39 -9.99 10.05
C PRO A 606 -53.57 -9.27 11.12
N THR A 607 -53.80 -9.64 12.37
CA THR A 607 -53.10 -9.13 13.56
C THR A 607 -51.80 -9.92 13.79
N THR A 608 -50.64 -9.28 13.63
CA THR A 608 -49.34 -9.82 14.05
C THR A 608 -48.94 -9.29 15.41
N THR A 609 -48.77 -10.19 16.38
CA THR A 609 -48.25 -9.91 17.71
C THR A 609 -46.72 -9.87 17.68
N ILE A 610 -46.11 -8.73 18.02
CA ILE A 610 -44.65 -8.60 18.15
C ILE A 610 -44.24 -9.09 19.53
N THR A 611 -43.47 -10.17 19.60
CA THR A 611 -42.77 -10.60 20.82
C THR A 611 -41.39 -9.94 20.87
N THR A 612 -41.09 -9.26 21.98
CA THR A 612 -39.79 -8.64 22.23
C THR A 612 -38.80 -9.68 22.78
N PRO A 613 -37.60 -9.86 22.19
CA PRO A 613 -36.57 -10.71 22.78
C PRO A 613 -35.96 -10.06 24.02
N LYS A 614 -35.86 -10.79 25.13
CA LYS A 614 -35.07 -10.39 26.31
C LYS A 614 -33.60 -10.75 26.06
N PHE A 615 -32.73 -9.75 26.02
CA PHE A 615 -31.27 -9.95 26.07
C PHE A 615 -30.80 -10.15 27.52
N PRO A 616 -29.84 -11.07 27.79
CA PRO A 616 -29.20 -11.16 29.10
C PRO A 616 -28.30 -9.93 29.35
N PRO A 617 -28.10 -9.53 30.62
CA PRO A 617 -27.34 -8.33 30.96
C PRO A 617 -25.85 -8.47 30.62
N VAL A 618 -25.30 -7.40 30.06
CA VAL A 618 -23.87 -7.22 29.77
C VAL A 618 -23.10 -7.12 31.10
N PRO A 619 -21.98 -7.85 31.31
CA PRO A 619 -21.17 -7.67 32.51
C PRO A 619 -20.43 -6.32 32.45
N PRO A 620 -20.32 -5.59 33.57
CA PRO A 620 -19.60 -4.33 33.60
C PRO A 620 -18.09 -4.55 33.46
N TRP A 621 -17.48 -3.75 32.58
CA TRP A 621 -16.04 -3.52 32.52
C TRP A 621 -15.49 -3.18 33.91
N ARG A 622 -14.69 -4.07 34.51
CA ARG A 622 -13.90 -3.77 35.72
C ARG A 622 -12.55 -3.21 35.32
N GLY A 623 -12.37 -1.91 35.52
CA GLY A 623 -11.05 -1.32 35.74
C GLY A 623 -10.51 -1.80 37.08
N GLY A 624 -9.30 -2.36 37.10
CA GLY A 624 -8.61 -2.71 38.33
C GLY A 624 -8.01 -1.46 38.97
N ASN A 625 -8.60 -1.01 40.08
CA ASN A 625 -7.89 -0.19 41.05
C ASN A 625 -7.31 -1.12 42.12
N ASN A 626 -5.98 -1.12 42.20
CA ASN A 626 -5.26 -1.45 43.42
C ASN A 626 -5.53 -0.34 44.42
N ASP A 627 -6.19 -0.65 45.53
CA ASP A 627 -6.01 0.08 46.78
C ASP A 627 -5.78 -0.95 47.89
N GLY A 628 -4.64 -0.79 48.55
CA GLY A 628 -4.08 -1.71 49.50
C GLY A 628 -4.83 -1.78 50.82
N ASP A 629 -4.64 -2.92 51.47
CA ASP A 629 -4.96 -3.19 52.86
C ASP A 629 -4.56 -2.05 53.79
N HIS A 630 -5.56 -1.50 54.49
CA HIS A 630 -5.36 -1.00 55.84
C HIS A 630 -6.33 -1.71 56.79
N ASP A 631 -5.73 -2.67 57.48
CA ASP A 631 -6.13 -3.30 58.73
C ASP A 631 -6.90 -2.33 59.65
N ARG A 632 -8.13 -2.70 60.02
CA ARG A 632 -8.80 -2.16 61.20
C ARG A 632 -9.11 -3.30 62.16
N SER A 633 -8.26 -3.36 63.17
CA SER A 633 -8.41 -4.13 64.39
C SER A 633 -9.74 -3.83 65.08
N GLN A 634 -10.30 -4.91 65.61
CA GLN A 634 -11.40 -4.95 66.54
C GLN A 634 -11.06 -4.21 67.85
N SER A 635 -11.99 -3.40 68.36
CA SER A 635 -12.15 -3.25 69.80
C SER A 635 -13.62 -3.08 70.16
N GLN A 636 -14.06 -3.99 71.03
CA GLN A 636 -15.18 -3.94 71.96
C GLN A 636 -15.52 -2.49 72.40
N GLY A 637 -16.77 -2.06 72.54
CA GLY A 637 -17.81 -2.63 73.39
C GLY A 637 -18.09 -1.62 74.51
N GLY A 638 -19.36 -1.25 74.71
CA GLY A 638 -19.77 -0.40 75.83
C GLY A 638 -20.90 0.56 75.48
N GLY A 639 -22.13 0.15 75.78
CA GLY A 639 -23.25 1.08 75.92
C GLY A 639 -23.31 1.66 77.33
N SER A 640 -23.90 2.84 77.46
CA SER A 640 -24.74 3.24 78.59
C SER A 640 -25.38 4.60 78.30
N ASP A 641 -26.66 4.69 78.66
CA ASP A 641 -27.52 5.87 78.67
C ASP A 641 -26.94 7.07 79.45
N GLY A 642 -27.40 8.27 79.08
CA GLY A 642 -27.14 9.54 79.76
C GLY A 642 -27.39 10.74 78.86
#